data_AF-A0A4D6KKQ7-F1
#
_entry.id   AF-A0A4D6KKQ7-F1
#
_cell.length_a   1.000
_cell.length_b   1.000
_cell.length_c   1.000
_cell.angle_alpha   90.00
_cell.angle_beta   90.00
_cell.angle_gamma   90.00
#
_symmetry.space_group_name_H-M   'P 1'
#
loop_
_entity.id
_entity.type
_entity.pdbx_description
1 polymer ?
#
loop_
_entity_poly.entity_id
_entity_poly.type
_entity_poly.pdbx_seq_one_letter_code
_entity_poly.pdbx_strand_id
1 'polypeptide(L)'
;MGGTQPGATLAASVGIEIEGGHCEQLLSRGQSLPASATETFTTAEDNQQTVQIRLFQGDQERVEGNELLGECTVSGLVPAPAGVPDVAVTFTVDRAGVLQVSVQNGTGDATLQIEGQREFDGVAVETAGRTDADPTNDVILGVDLGTTASVCAVPVDGEPEIVVNSEGDRATPSVLSVDDDGTLLVGKAARKRAISRPEQTIASVKRVLLGEDGTVELGEREYSTVELAGMLFEKLRSDAESAVGRPVEKAVVTVPAVASVRQRGRIDRAGEIAGLEIERTIGDAAAAVMGYAYGSDGEQTVLVCDLGGGSLSVSLLDVENDIYEIVANGGDDELGGNEWDAAIVDHLADQFEADHGIDLREDPQARRRLADAAAAAKIELASRERTRIDVPYVAATDDGPLDLNATLTRDTVASLTEPLVERVVESVRAVLSGSRHGADDIDEILLVGGASRLPQVRNRIETLVGQQTARRVNEEVTALGTAVQAGILSGAVDDVVLLDVTSLSLGIAVEGGGFERIVERGETIPTVESVEFTTTVDDQTAVPIRVFQGEHETATRNELLAEFVLTDVPPTSAGTPAIEVTVSIDENRWINVEADHDGDSEAITIDPATERSLRDGTRRQSEQERPAPRLVTTRDEDEATASDESPETSAARDLETLIDEALDVRNQLHRGVLYCRRSIDNEVADLRDNLEKTTRNIESIVGTNTESADKRDEDGEEVGDRLVGELAAVEDSLRALLDEDTSTGLAFDDLEALVDRIDRGLEAAGLVLVDPDGGAETDPYRHRVVSSTESSVPEGRIVSVQQIGYERDGAVCREATVVVSAGSPAERVTAATGQTDPDRSGDTLDRAIRDARAPAVEQFPSPPRRSVSYEDFEISATLGTGGQAVVYETTHPAIESPARIALKEPARGERTLTHDAISSFLQRAQTWRTVDDRERESRRWRSHEYIVGVVDVGDTRPWIAMEYMDGGDLAERLDGTEGLPVEEAVWIGQCLCRALEVAHEYGIAHLDIKPGNVLFTETTPSRWDLPKLADWGLARKLLDRADSMEGFSRHFAAPEQFDAETFGEPDAVTDIYQVGAVLYAMLRGEPPVSGGRLAVRKRIVRDDGPPPAPSADRDDVPPELDEIVRTALATAKRDRYESIRYLRDDLEALWKSPDDTV
;
A
#
# COMPACT_ATOMS: atom_id res chain seq x y z
N MET A 1 -11.94 -27.55 -14.50
CA MET A 1 -13.36 -27.39 -14.83
C MET A 1 -14.15 -27.57 -13.54
N GLY A 2 -14.82 -26.51 -13.10
CA GLY A 2 -15.63 -26.47 -11.89
C GLY A 2 -15.89 -25.02 -11.50
N GLY A 3 -16.53 -24.26 -12.40
CA GLY A 3 -16.96 -22.89 -12.12
C GLY A 3 -18.19 -22.88 -11.21
N THR A 4 -18.24 -21.92 -10.30
CA THR A 4 -19.37 -21.63 -9.42
C THR A 4 -20.56 -21.17 -10.27
N GLN A 5 -21.69 -21.88 -10.19
CA GLN A 5 -22.94 -21.52 -10.86
C GLN A 5 -23.66 -20.36 -10.15
N PRO A 6 -24.53 -19.59 -10.86
CA PRO A 6 -25.24 -18.43 -10.32
C PRO A 6 -26.09 -18.77 -9.09
N GLY A 7 -26.35 -17.74 -8.27
CA GLY A 7 -27.15 -17.79 -7.04
C GLY A 7 -28.45 -18.56 -7.24
N ALA A 8 -28.42 -19.81 -6.81
CA ALA A 8 -29.51 -20.75 -6.95
C ALA A 8 -30.44 -20.48 -5.77
N THR A 9 -31.73 -20.23 -6.00
CA THR A 9 -32.71 -20.00 -4.94
C THR A 9 -33.68 -21.17 -4.86
N LEU A 10 -34.24 -21.42 -3.66
CA LEU A 10 -35.26 -22.45 -3.50
C LEU A 10 -36.51 -22.12 -4.33
N ALA A 11 -36.89 -23.01 -5.25
CA ALA A 11 -38.05 -22.83 -6.11
C ALA A 11 -39.39 -23.02 -5.36
N ALA A 12 -39.36 -23.68 -4.20
CA ALA A 12 -40.49 -23.90 -3.31
C ALA A 12 -40.00 -24.07 -1.86
N SER A 13 -40.84 -23.77 -0.87
CA SER A 13 -40.50 -23.98 0.53
C SER A 13 -40.27 -25.45 0.86
N VAL A 14 -39.43 -25.74 1.86
CA VAL A 14 -39.12 -27.08 2.35
C VAL A 14 -39.44 -27.19 3.84
N GLY A 15 -40.16 -28.24 4.23
CA GLY A 15 -40.72 -28.37 5.57
C GLY A 15 -40.95 -29.80 6.06
N ILE A 16 -41.47 -29.95 7.28
CA ILE A 16 -41.82 -31.24 7.90
C ILE A 16 -43.31 -31.37 8.21
N GLU A 17 -43.82 -32.60 8.25
CA GLU A 17 -45.16 -32.90 8.77
C GLU A 17 -45.22 -32.75 10.31
N ILE A 18 -46.15 -31.93 10.80
CA ILE A 18 -46.49 -31.78 12.22
C ILE A 18 -47.90 -32.31 12.51
N GLU A 19 -48.28 -32.36 13.80
CA GLU A 19 -49.57 -32.92 14.24
C GLU A 19 -50.77 -32.31 13.49
N GLY A 20 -51.71 -33.16 13.07
CA GLY A 20 -52.89 -32.74 12.31
C GLY A 20 -52.71 -32.67 10.78
N GLY A 21 -51.54 -33.07 10.27
CA GLY A 21 -51.24 -33.14 8.83
C GLY A 21 -50.91 -31.79 8.21
N HIS A 22 -50.33 -30.89 8.99
CA HIS A 22 -49.84 -29.59 8.53
C HIS A 22 -48.34 -29.67 8.21
N CYS A 23 -47.89 -28.84 7.29
CA CYS A 23 -46.49 -28.74 6.90
C CYS A 23 -45.87 -27.49 7.53
N GLU A 24 -44.94 -27.66 8.47
CA GLU A 24 -44.16 -26.56 9.02
C GLU A 24 -42.96 -26.29 8.11
N GLN A 25 -42.80 -25.05 7.62
CA GLN A 25 -41.76 -24.70 6.65
C GLN A 25 -40.50 -24.19 7.38
N LEU A 26 -39.37 -24.86 7.17
CA LEU A 26 -38.10 -24.47 7.77
C LEU A 26 -37.26 -23.61 6.82
N LEU A 27 -37.34 -23.86 5.52
CA LEU A 27 -36.70 -23.06 4.48
C LEU A 27 -37.76 -22.53 3.52
N SER A 28 -37.67 -21.24 3.18
CA SER A 28 -38.69 -20.53 2.41
C SER A 28 -38.33 -20.45 0.92
N ARG A 29 -39.35 -20.45 0.06
CA ARG A 29 -39.19 -20.15 -1.37
C ARG A 29 -38.44 -18.82 -1.58
N GLY A 30 -37.51 -18.80 -2.54
CA GLY A 30 -36.71 -17.63 -2.89
C GLY A 30 -35.45 -17.43 -2.03
N GLN A 31 -35.24 -18.27 -1.01
CA GLN A 31 -34.04 -18.23 -0.17
C GLN A 31 -32.81 -18.71 -0.96
N SER A 32 -31.73 -17.93 -0.90
CA SER A 32 -30.47 -18.20 -1.62
C SER A 32 -29.74 -19.42 -1.06
N LEU A 33 -29.15 -20.23 -1.94
CA LEU A 33 -28.37 -21.40 -1.59
C LEU A 33 -26.86 -21.10 -1.52
N PRO A 34 -26.11 -21.68 -0.56
CA PRO A 34 -26.57 -22.68 0.40
C PRO A 34 -27.42 -22.07 1.53
N ALA A 35 -28.47 -22.76 1.94
CA ALA A 35 -29.39 -22.31 2.98
C ALA A 35 -29.42 -23.29 4.15
N SER A 36 -29.53 -22.80 5.38
CA SER A 36 -29.66 -23.66 6.56
C SER A 36 -30.66 -23.07 7.56
N ALA A 37 -31.49 -23.93 8.17
CA ALA A 37 -32.45 -23.54 9.20
C ALA A 37 -32.57 -24.64 10.25
N THR A 38 -32.75 -24.26 11.52
CA THR A 38 -32.94 -25.19 12.63
C THR A 38 -34.18 -24.81 13.41
N GLU A 39 -35.05 -25.80 13.66
CA GLU A 39 -36.25 -25.61 14.46
C GLU A 39 -36.40 -26.73 15.50
N THR A 40 -37.00 -26.41 16.64
CA THR A 40 -37.13 -27.35 17.77
C THR A 40 -38.57 -27.83 17.92
N PHE A 41 -38.76 -29.14 17.90
CA PHE A 41 -40.06 -29.82 18.02
C PHE A 41 -40.15 -30.65 19.30
N THR A 42 -41.37 -31.06 19.66
CA THR A 42 -41.62 -31.93 20.81
C THR A 42 -42.43 -33.16 20.40
N THR A 43 -42.44 -34.20 21.24
CA THR A 43 -43.20 -35.43 21.01
C THR A 43 -44.70 -35.20 21.19
N ALA A 44 -45.52 -35.77 20.31
CA ALA A 44 -46.98 -35.63 20.34
C ALA A 44 -47.67 -36.62 21.29
N GLU A 45 -47.01 -37.74 21.60
CA GLU A 45 -47.56 -38.80 22.46
C GLU A 45 -46.68 -39.05 23.70
N ASP A 46 -47.34 -39.38 24.82
CA ASP A 46 -46.66 -39.77 26.04
C ASP A 46 -45.76 -41.00 25.82
N ASN A 47 -44.50 -40.89 26.28
CA ASN A 47 -43.47 -41.93 26.19
C ASN A 47 -43.12 -42.33 24.75
N GLN A 48 -43.29 -41.42 23.79
CA GLN A 48 -42.90 -41.66 22.40
C GLN A 48 -41.37 -41.80 22.27
N GLN A 49 -40.92 -43.01 21.97
CA GLN A 49 -39.48 -43.33 21.86
C GLN A 49 -38.97 -43.29 20.41
N THR A 50 -39.87 -43.11 19.45
CA THR A 50 -39.57 -43.09 18.02
C THR A 50 -40.48 -42.10 17.31
N VAL A 51 -39.92 -41.24 16.48
CA VAL A 51 -40.62 -40.24 15.66
C VAL A 51 -40.25 -40.46 14.21
N GLN A 52 -41.26 -40.49 13.33
CA GLN A 52 -41.05 -40.48 11.88
C GLN A 52 -41.18 -39.04 11.40
N ILE A 53 -40.11 -38.49 10.83
CA ILE A 53 -40.10 -37.16 10.21
C ILE A 53 -40.29 -37.35 8.72
N ARG A 54 -41.34 -36.73 8.17
CA ARG A 54 -41.60 -36.71 6.72
C ARG A 54 -41.33 -35.32 6.17
N LEU A 55 -40.57 -35.27 5.08
CA LEU A 55 -40.05 -34.06 4.45
C LEU A 55 -40.87 -33.73 3.22
N PHE A 56 -41.32 -32.49 3.12
CA PHE A 56 -42.15 -32.02 2.03
C PHE A 56 -41.56 -30.79 1.35
N GLN A 57 -41.78 -30.68 0.04
CA GLN A 57 -41.54 -29.50 -0.76
C GLN A 57 -42.88 -28.93 -1.24
N GLY A 58 -43.13 -27.66 -0.99
CA GLY A 58 -44.33 -26.96 -1.45
C GLY A 58 -44.88 -25.93 -0.47
N ASP A 59 -45.64 -24.99 -1.02
CA ASP A 59 -46.12 -23.81 -0.30
C ASP A 59 -47.51 -24.02 0.35
N GLN A 60 -48.06 -25.24 0.34
CA GLN A 60 -49.39 -25.51 0.93
C GLN A 60 -49.30 -25.80 2.42
N GLU A 61 -50.28 -25.33 3.19
CA GLU A 61 -50.36 -25.53 4.65
C GLU A 61 -50.59 -27.01 5.04
N ARG A 62 -51.25 -27.79 4.17
CA ARG A 62 -51.53 -29.23 4.39
C ARG A 62 -50.59 -30.10 3.57
N VAL A 63 -50.07 -31.16 4.19
CA VAL A 63 -49.11 -32.09 3.55
C VAL A 63 -49.68 -32.80 2.32
N GLU A 64 -51.00 -32.95 2.23
CA GLU A 64 -51.70 -33.54 1.07
C GLU A 64 -51.53 -32.72 -0.23
N GLY A 65 -51.18 -31.43 -0.11
CA GLY A 65 -50.94 -30.51 -1.23
C GLY A 65 -49.46 -30.29 -1.58
N ASN A 66 -48.54 -30.90 -0.83
CA ASN A 66 -47.09 -30.76 -1.01
C ASN A 66 -46.47 -32.08 -1.52
N GLU A 67 -45.29 -31.98 -2.14
CA GLU A 67 -44.55 -33.13 -2.64
C GLU A 67 -43.71 -33.77 -1.54
N LEU A 68 -43.84 -35.07 -1.32
CA LEU A 68 -43.03 -35.80 -0.33
C LEU A 68 -41.62 -36.07 -0.89
N LEU A 69 -40.61 -35.42 -0.32
CA LEU A 69 -39.20 -35.62 -0.68
C LEU A 69 -38.62 -36.89 -0.05
N GLY A 70 -39.07 -37.25 1.15
CA GLY A 70 -38.65 -38.47 1.83
C GLY A 70 -39.03 -38.52 3.30
N GLU A 71 -38.59 -39.58 3.98
CA GLU A 71 -38.86 -39.78 5.41
C GLU A 71 -37.62 -40.29 6.14
N CYS A 72 -37.44 -39.88 7.40
CA CYS A 72 -36.43 -40.43 8.30
C CYS A 72 -37.08 -40.82 9.63
N THR A 73 -36.50 -41.82 10.31
CA THR A 73 -37.02 -42.31 11.59
C THR A 73 -35.99 -42.07 12.68
N VAL A 74 -36.36 -41.24 13.65
CA VAL A 74 -35.56 -40.93 14.82
C VAL A 74 -35.97 -41.89 15.93
N SER A 75 -35.05 -42.74 16.39
CA SER A 75 -35.32 -43.77 17.40
C SER A 75 -34.39 -43.65 18.60
N GLY A 76 -34.87 -43.99 19.80
CA GLY A 76 -34.08 -43.84 21.03
C GLY A 76 -34.36 -42.54 21.80
N LEU A 77 -35.50 -41.89 21.54
CA LEU A 77 -35.96 -40.77 22.35
C LEU A 77 -36.26 -41.25 23.78
N VAL A 78 -35.88 -40.43 24.76
CA VAL A 78 -36.11 -40.73 26.18
C VAL A 78 -37.62 -40.69 26.45
N PRO A 79 -38.22 -41.74 27.05
CA PRO A 79 -39.63 -41.72 27.43
C PRO A 79 -39.95 -40.52 28.33
N ALA A 80 -40.78 -39.61 27.83
CA ALA A 80 -41.25 -38.43 28.54
C ALA A 80 -42.70 -38.11 28.14
N PRO A 81 -43.45 -37.33 28.95
CA PRO A 81 -44.79 -36.90 28.59
C PRO A 81 -44.79 -36.09 27.29
N ALA A 82 -45.90 -36.11 26.55
CA ALA A 82 -46.06 -35.29 25.34
C ALA A 82 -45.70 -33.82 25.63
N GLY A 83 -44.96 -33.19 24.70
CA GLY A 83 -44.39 -31.85 24.88
C GLY A 83 -42.97 -31.81 25.49
N VAL A 84 -42.35 -32.96 25.80
CA VAL A 84 -40.96 -33.10 26.28
C VAL A 84 -40.42 -34.45 25.75
N PRO A 85 -39.17 -34.58 25.24
CA PRO A 85 -38.08 -33.60 25.13
C PRO A 85 -38.09 -32.77 23.84
N ASP A 86 -37.28 -31.71 23.85
CA ASP A 86 -36.99 -30.85 22.70
C ASP A 86 -36.07 -31.57 21.70
N VAL A 87 -36.52 -31.63 20.45
CA VAL A 87 -35.83 -32.26 19.32
C VAL A 87 -35.55 -31.18 18.27
N ALA A 88 -34.30 -30.74 18.18
CA ALA A 88 -33.86 -29.78 17.17
C ALA A 88 -33.65 -30.50 15.83
N VAL A 89 -34.28 -30.01 14.77
CA VAL A 89 -34.17 -30.50 13.39
C VAL A 89 -33.53 -29.40 12.56
N THR A 90 -32.39 -29.70 11.94
CA THR A 90 -31.64 -28.77 11.09
C THR A 90 -31.69 -29.23 9.64
N PHE A 91 -32.08 -28.33 8.73
CA PHE A 91 -31.98 -28.51 7.29
C PHE A 91 -30.80 -27.72 6.77
N THR A 92 -30.03 -28.30 5.86
CA THR A 92 -28.98 -27.62 5.12
C THR A 92 -29.12 -28.00 3.65
N VAL A 93 -29.33 -27.04 2.77
CA VAL A 93 -29.38 -27.25 1.32
C VAL A 93 -28.14 -26.61 0.71
N ASP A 94 -27.35 -27.40 -0.02
CA ASP A 94 -26.16 -26.90 -0.70
C ASP A 94 -26.49 -26.23 -2.05
N ARG A 95 -25.47 -25.66 -2.73
CA ARG A 95 -25.64 -25.00 -4.03
C ARG A 95 -26.10 -25.94 -5.15
N ALA A 96 -25.98 -27.25 -4.97
CA ALA A 96 -26.45 -28.25 -5.92
C ALA A 96 -27.91 -28.66 -5.68
N GLY A 97 -28.58 -28.08 -4.67
CA GLY A 97 -29.94 -28.43 -4.27
C GLY A 97 -30.02 -29.74 -3.48
N VAL A 98 -28.89 -30.20 -2.90
CA VAL A 98 -28.87 -31.40 -2.05
C VAL A 98 -29.28 -31.00 -0.64
N LEU A 99 -30.40 -31.54 -0.17
CA LEU A 99 -30.90 -31.32 1.19
C LEU A 99 -30.31 -32.36 2.14
N GLN A 100 -29.61 -31.87 3.15
CA GLN A 100 -29.17 -32.64 4.30
C GLN A 100 -30.02 -32.29 5.51
N VAL A 101 -30.56 -33.32 6.18
CA VAL A 101 -31.32 -33.15 7.42
C VAL A 101 -30.54 -33.77 8.57
N SER A 102 -30.45 -33.06 9.69
CA SER A 102 -29.88 -33.58 10.95
C SER A 102 -30.82 -33.33 12.12
N VAL A 103 -30.76 -34.19 13.13
CA VAL A 103 -31.66 -34.14 14.30
C VAL A 103 -30.86 -34.29 15.58
N GLN A 104 -31.10 -33.44 16.58
CA GLN A 104 -30.42 -33.43 17.87
C GLN A 104 -31.42 -33.35 19.04
N ASN A 105 -31.12 -33.98 20.18
CA ASN A 105 -31.92 -33.86 21.40
C ASN A 105 -31.33 -32.75 22.29
N GLY A 106 -32.17 -31.86 22.83
CA GLY A 106 -31.79 -30.70 23.64
C GLY A 106 -31.18 -31.02 25.02
N THR A 107 -31.04 -32.29 25.39
CA THR A 107 -30.34 -32.71 26.61
C THR A 107 -29.07 -33.47 26.25
N GLY A 108 -27.94 -32.75 26.22
CA GLY A 108 -26.62 -33.34 26.01
C GLY A 108 -26.42 -34.60 26.86
N ASP A 109 -25.86 -35.64 26.24
CA ASP A 109 -25.65 -37.02 26.73
C ASP A 109 -26.84 -37.99 26.64
N ALA A 110 -27.17 -38.38 25.40
CA ALA A 110 -27.53 -39.76 25.07
C ALA A 110 -27.16 -40.05 23.61
N THR A 111 -26.40 -41.12 23.37
CA THR A 111 -26.14 -41.65 22.02
C THR A 111 -27.44 -42.19 21.46
N LEU A 112 -28.19 -41.32 20.80
CA LEU A 112 -29.24 -41.71 19.88
C LEU A 112 -28.53 -42.40 18.70
N GLN A 113 -28.91 -43.63 18.37
CA GLN A 113 -28.42 -44.28 17.15
C GLN A 113 -29.11 -43.56 15.97
N ILE A 114 -28.54 -42.43 15.58
CA ILE A 114 -29.02 -41.63 14.45
C ILE A 114 -28.44 -42.26 13.18
N GLU A 115 -29.18 -43.18 12.58
CA GLU A 115 -29.10 -43.39 11.14
C GLU A 115 -29.86 -42.24 10.47
N GLY A 116 -29.22 -41.10 10.22
CA GLY A 116 -29.99 -39.94 9.81
C GLY A 116 -29.28 -38.68 9.39
N GLN A 117 -27.99 -38.70 9.02
CA GLN A 117 -27.59 -37.83 7.91
C GLN A 117 -28.09 -38.53 6.65
N ARG A 118 -29.21 -38.04 6.11
CA ARG A 118 -29.78 -38.57 4.87
C ARG A 118 -29.75 -37.43 3.86
N GLU A 119 -29.04 -37.64 2.77
CA GLU A 119 -29.04 -36.77 1.61
C GLU A 119 -30.33 -37.06 0.82
N PHE A 120 -31.09 -36.02 0.53
CA PHE A 120 -32.26 -36.08 -0.34
C PHE A 120 -31.93 -35.32 -1.62
N ASP A 121 -31.81 -36.06 -2.72
CA ASP A 121 -31.62 -35.50 -4.06
C ASP A 121 -32.95 -34.95 -4.60
N GLY A 122 -32.92 -33.74 -5.16
CA GLY A 122 -34.01 -33.22 -5.99
C GLY A 122 -34.88 -32.14 -5.36
N VAL A 123 -34.34 -31.30 -4.45
CA VAL A 123 -35.02 -30.05 -4.10
C VAL A 123 -35.03 -29.14 -5.33
N ALA A 124 -36.19 -28.57 -5.67
CA ALA A 124 -36.31 -27.71 -6.85
C ALA A 124 -35.61 -26.37 -6.59
N VAL A 125 -34.72 -25.99 -7.49
CA VAL A 125 -33.90 -24.77 -7.42
C VAL A 125 -34.09 -23.97 -8.70
N GLU A 126 -34.37 -22.68 -8.59
CA GLU A 126 -34.45 -21.74 -9.71
C GLU A 126 -33.09 -21.07 -9.91
N THR A 127 -32.57 -21.11 -11.14
CA THR A 127 -31.34 -20.41 -11.54
C THR A 127 -31.66 -19.37 -12.60
N ALA A 128 -31.22 -18.13 -12.38
CA ALA A 128 -31.42 -17.03 -13.31
C ALA A 128 -30.73 -17.32 -14.65
N GLY A 129 -31.52 -17.30 -15.74
CA GLY A 129 -31.06 -17.69 -17.06
C GLY A 129 -30.17 -16.64 -17.73
N ARG A 130 -28.96 -17.05 -18.14
CA ARG A 130 -28.23 -16.43 -19.26
C ARG A 130 -27.70 -17.55 -20.16
N THR A 131 -27.88 -17.35 -21.47
CA THR A 131 -27.41 -18.23 -22.55
C THR A 131 -25.89 -18.26 -22.63
N ASP A 132 -25.34 -19.47 -22.68
CA ASP A 132 -23.95 -19.86 -22.96
C ASP A 132 -23.00 -18.74 -23.44
N ALA A 133 -22.23 -18.20 -22.50
CA ALA A 133 -20.95 -17.52 -22.74
C ALA A 133 -19.89 -18.12 -21.79
N ASP A 134 -18.67 -18.23 -22.30
CA ASP A 134 -17.46 -18.81 -21.69
C ASP A 134 -17.16 -18.25 -20.27
N PRO A 135 -16.63 -19.01 -19.29
CA PRO A 135 -16.38 -18.49 -17.95
C PRO A 135 -15.06 -17.71 -17.93
N THR A 136 -15.11 -16.43 -18.27
CA THR A 136 -14.11 -15.45 -17.83
C THR A 136 -14.54 -14.92 -16.47
N ASN A 137 -13.68 -15.03 -15.45
CA ASN A 137 -13.78 -14.17 -14.27
C ASN A 137 -13.57 -12.73 -14.77
N ASP A 138 -14.64 -11.98 -14.99
CA ASP A 138 -14.56 -10.59 -15.42
C ASP A 138 -13.98 -9.77 -14.26
N VAL A 139 -12.80 -9.20 -14.47
CA VAL A 139 -12.17 -8.30 -13.50
C VAL A 139 -12.83 -6.94 -13.63
N ILE A 140 -13.42 -6.47 -12.54
CA ILE A 140 -13.94 -5.12 -12.43
C ILE A 140 -12.86 -4.25 -11.78
N LEU A 141 -12.39 -3.23 -12.51
CA LEU A 141 -11.36 -2.30 -12.07
C LEU A 141 -11.95 -1.23 -11.14
N GLY A 142 -11.46 -1.13 -9.92
CA GLY A 142 -11.67 0.03 -9.07
C GLY A 142 -10.78 1.20 -9.52
N VAL A 143 -11.36 2.37 -9.77
CA VAL A 143 -10.62 3.58 -10.15
C VAL A 143 -10.97 4.72 -9.20
N ASP A 144 -9.99 5.15 -8.42
CA ASP A 144 -10.03 6.49 -7.85
C ASP A 144 -9.61 7.51 -8.91
N LEU A 145 -10.60 8.15 -9.54
CA LEU A 145 -10.38 9.20 -10.51
C LEU A 145 -10.07 10.49 -9.74
N GLY A 146 -8.80 10.78 -9.50
CA GLY A 146 -8.38 11.99 -8.81
C GLY A 146 -8.05 13.15 -9.74
N THR A 147 -8.23 14.38 -9.25
CA THR A 147 -7.91 15.60 -10.00
C THR A 147 -6.41 15.71 -10.31
N THR A 148 -5.53 15.36 -9.37
CA THR A 148 -4.07 15.48 -9.55
C THR A 148 -3.47 14.19 -10.10
N ALA A 149 -3.88 13.05 -9.56
CA ALA A 149 -3.47 11.72 -9.99
C ALA A 149 -4.62 10.74 -9.76
N SER A 150 -4.69 9.70 -10.57
CA SER A 150 -5.65 8.62 -10.45
C SER A 150 -4.97 7.35 -9.95
N VAL A 151 -5.66 6.57 -9.11
CA VAL A 151 -5.17 5.32 -8.52
C VAL A 151 -6.11 4.20 -8.93
N CYS A 152 -5.56 3.04 -9.29
CA CYS A 152 -6.34 1.88 -9.69
C CYS A 152 -6.19 0.77 -8.65
N ALA A 153 -7.24 -0.02 -8.47
CA ALA A 153 -7.27 -1.15 -7.57
C ALA A 153 -8.16 -2.26 -8.12
N VAL A 154 -7.94 -3.51 -7.75
CA VAL A 154 -8.75 -4.66 -8.17
C VAL A 154 -9.04 -5.58 -6.98
N PRO A 155 -10.20 -6.24 -6.94
CA PRO A 155 -10.45 -7.29 -5.96
C PRO A 155 -9.66 -8.55 -6.34
N VAL A 156 -8.75 -8.99 -5.47
CA VAL A 156 -7.98 -10.23 -5.59
C VAL A 156 -8.35 -11.11 -4.41
N ASP A 157 -8.97 -12.26 -4.68
CA ASP A 157 -9.45 -13.22 -3.66
C ASP A 157 -10.35 -12.60 -2.57
N GLY A 158 -11.11 -11.56 -2.92
CA GLY A 158 -12.01 -10.85 -2.01
C GLY A 158 -11.38 -9.68 -1.26
N GLU A 159 -10.08 -9.44 -1.44
CA GLU A 159 -9.37 -8.31 -0.84
C GLU A 159 -9.03 -7.23 -1.88
N PRO A 160 -9.14 -5.93 -1.55
CA PRO A 160 -8.78 -4.85 -2.46
C PRO A 160 -7.25 -4.68 -2.57
N GLU A 161 -6.70 -4.75 -3.79
CA GLU A 161 -5.27 -4.56 -4.06
C GLU A 161 -5.01 -3.41 -5.04
N ILE A 162 -3.92 -2.65 -4.84
CA ILE A 162 -3.54 -1.52 -5.71
C ILE A 162 -2.81 -2.00 -6.96
N VAL A 163 -3.19 -1.46 -8.10
CA VAL A 163 -2.54 -1.67 -9.39
C VAL A 163 -1.36 -0.71 -9.55
N VAL A 164 -0.16 -1.26 -9.78
CA VAL A 164 1.03 -0.49 -10.15
C VAL A 164 1.03 -0.25 -11.65
N ASN A 165 1.20 1.00 -12.08
CA ASN A 165 1.18 1.37 -13.49
C ASN A 165 2.46 0.94 -14.24
N SER A 166 2.46 1.07 -15.58
CA SER A 166 3.62 0.71 -16.41
C SER A 166 4.91 1.48 -16.11
N GLU A 167 4.83 2.59 -15.36
CA GLU A 167 5.99 3.36 -14.92
C GLU A 167 6.53 2.96 -13.53
N GLY A 168 5.94 1.94 -12.89
CA GLY A 168 6.31 1.47 -11.55
C GLY A 168 5.75 2.33 -10.40
N ASP A 169 4.82 3.24 -10.70
CA ASP A 169 4.18 4.12 -9.72
C ASP A 169 2.76 3.59 -9.38
N ARG A 170 2.31 3.74 -8.12
CA ARG A 170 0.94 3.36 -7.67
C ARG A 170 -0.15 4.36 -8.11
N ALA A 171 0.26 5.54 -8.59
CA ALA A 171 -0.63 6.61 -9.01
C ALA A 171 -0.19 7.17 -10.37
N THR A 172 -1.15 7.35 -11.27
CA THR A 172 -0.93 7.90 -12.61
C THR A 172 -1.34 9.37 -12.62
N PRO A 173 -0.44 10.33 -12.93
CA PRO A 173 -0.81 11.75 -13.00
C PRO A 173 -1.96 12.00 -13.97
N SER A 174 -2.97 12.76 -13.56
CA SER A 174 -4.13 13.09 -14.39
C SER A 174 -3.79 14.25 -15.34
N VAL A 175 -2.82 13.99 -16.23
CA VAL A 175 -2.21 14.96 -17.16
C VAL A 175 -2.09 14.34 -18.55
N LEU A 176 -2.43 15.12 -19.57
CA LEU A 176 -2.38 14.76 -20.99
C LEU A 176 -1.53 15.80 -21.73
N SER A 177 -0.71 15.36 -22.68
CA SER A 177 0.09 16.26 -23.53
C SER A 177 0.13 15.74 -24.96
N VAL A 178 0.26 16.64 -25.93
CA VAL A 178 0.40 16.28 -27.34
C VAL A 178 1.79 16.66 -27.83
N ASP A 179 2.43 15.74 -28.53
CA ASP A 179 3.72 15.98 -29.18
C ASP A 179 3.56 16.67 -30.55
N ASP A 180 4.67 17.17 -31.09
CA ASP A 180 4.72 17.88 -32.38
C ASP A 180 4.31 16.99 -33.57
N ASP A 181 4.49 15.67 -33.46
CA ASP A 181 4.05 14.69 -34.45
C ASP A 181 2.57 14.28 -34.29
N GLY A 182 1.89 14.81 -33.27
CA GLY A 182 0.51 14.52 -32.92
C GLY A 182 0.36 13.29 -32.00
N THR A 183 1.44 12.71 -31.51
CA THR A 183 1.42 11.62 -30.53
C THR A 183 0.88 12.12 -29.18
N LEU A 184 0.03 11.32 -28.56
CA LEU A 184 -0.59 11.64 -27.27
C LEU A 184 0.17 10.98 -26.13
N LEU A 185 0.49 11.78 -25.11
CA LEU A 185 1.13 11.34 -23.88
C LEU A 185 0.15 11.47 -22.71
N VAL A 186 0.20 10.50 -21.81
CA VAL A 186 -0.62 10.45 -20.59
C VAL A 186 0.30 10.27 -19.38
N GLY A 187 -0.10 10.78 -18.22
CA GLY A 187 0.59 10.47 -16.97
C GLY A 187 1.92 11.20 -16.81
N LYS A 188 2.94 10.45 -16.37
CA LYS A 188 4.26 11.01 -16.02
C LYS A 188 4.97 11.64 -17.23
N ALA A 189 4.81 11.06 -18.42
CA ALA A 189 5.37 11.58 -19.66
C ALA A 189 4.77 12.96 -20.00
N ALA A 190 3.44 13.09 -19.93
CA ALA A 190 2.75 14.36 -20.13
C ALA A 190 3.14 15.41 -19.08
N ARG A 191 3.22 15.00 -17.80
CA ARG A 191 3.62 15.89 -16.70
C ARG A 191 5.02 16.48 -16.89
N LYS A 192 5.99 15.71 -17.38
CA LYS A 192 7.35 16.20 -17.66
C LYS A 192 7.37 17.30 -18.73
N ARG A 193 6.44 17.26 -19.68
CA ARG A 193 6.33 18.26 -20.75
C ARG A 193 5.54 19.50 -20.38
N ALA A 194 4.78 19.47 -19.28
CA ALA A 194 3.96 20.60 -18.84
C ALA A 194 4.75 21.92 -18.70
N ILE A 195 6.05 21.85 -18.36
CA ILE A 195 6.93 23.02 -18.22
C ILE A 195 7.35 23.58 -19.58
N SER A 196 7.77 22.72 -20.52
CA SER A 196 8.29 23.16 -21.83
C SER A 196 7.20 23.40 -22.87
N ARG A 197 6.05 22.73 -22.73
CA ARG A 197 4.90 22.78 -23.63
C ARG A 197 3.58 23.00 -22.87
N PRO A 198 3.44 24.12 -22.11
CA PRO A 198 2.27 24.35 -21.27
C PRO A 198 0.97 24.50 -22.09
N GLU A 199 1.03 25.04 -23.30
CA GLU A 199 -0.14 25.22 -24.18
C GLU A 199 -0.61 23.90 -24.84
N GLN A 200 0.26 22.88 -24.90
CA GLN A 200 -0.06 21.56 -25.46
C GLN A 200 -0.33 20.53 -24.35
N THR A 201 -0.49 20.97 -23.09
CA THR A 201 -0.63 20.09 -21.93
C THR A 201 -1.85 20.46 -21.10
N ILE A 202 -2.73 19.49 -20.85
CA ILE A 202 -3.88 19.62 -19.96
C ILE A 202 -3.59 18.86 -18.67
N ALA A 203 -3.80 19.51 -17.54
CA ALA A 203 -3.80 18.89 -16.21
C ALA A 203 -5.21 18.95 -15.61
N SER A 204 -5.43 18.26 -14.49
CA SER A 204 -6.73 18.25 -13.80
C SER A 204 -7.87 17.68 -14.66
N VAL A 205 -7.61 16.57 -15.35
CA VAL A 205 -8.57 15.94 -16.28
C VAL A 205 -9.93 15.66 -15.63
N LYS A 206 -9.99 15.28 -14.33
CA LYS A 206 -11.27 15.16 -13.60
C LYS A 206 -12.10 16.44 -13.65
N ARG A 207 -11.50 17.62 -13.39
CA ARG A 207 -12.21 18.91 -13.47
C ARG A 207 -12.64 19.25 -14.88
N VAL A 208 -11.82 18.91 -15.88
CA VAL A 208 -12.16 19.12 -17.29
C VAL A 208 -13.36 18.25 -17.68
N LEU A 209 -13.41 17.01 -17.22
CA LEU A 209 -14.52 16.07 -17.46
C LEU A 209 -15.82 16.52 -16.77
N LEU A 210 -15.72 16.92 -15.49
CA LEU A 210 -16.89 17.26 -14.67
C LEU A 210 -17.34 18.73 -14.82
N GLY A 211 -16.58 19.55 -15.54
CA GLY A 211 -16.85 20.97 -15.79
C GLY A 211 -17.96 21.23 -16.82
N GLU A 212 -17.88 22.29 -17.61
CA GLU A 212 -18.83 22.50 -18.71
C GLU A 212 -18.49 21.59 -19.90
N ASP A 213 -19.51 21.06 -20.58
CA ASP A 213 -19.29 20.33 -21.83
C ASP A 213 -18.71 21.26 -22.89
N GLY A 214 -17.62 20.84 -23.51
CA GLY A 214 -16.91 21.66 -24.48
C GLY A 214 -15.79 20.94 -25.21
N THR A 215 -15.02 21.73 -25.96
CA THR A 215 -13.81 21.30 -26.65
C THR A 215 -12.61 22.06 -26.12
N VAL A 216 -11.45 21.41 -26.15
CA VAL A 216 -10.15 22.01 -25.84
C VAL A 216 -9.24 21.84 -27.06
N GLU A 217 -8.62 22.93 -27.49
CA GLU A 217 -7.58 22.92 -28.52
C GLU A 217 -6.28 22.41 -27.91
N LEU A 218 -5.72 21.34 -28.50
CA LEU A 218 -4.44 20.78 -28.14
C LEU A 218 -3.62 20.54 -29.43
N GLY A 219 -2.57 21.35 -29.60
CA GLY A 219 -1.80 21.37 -30.84
C GLY A 219 -2.67 21.86 -32.00
N GLU A 220 -2.78 21.07 -33.07
CA GLU A 220 -3.59 21.42 -34.26
C GLU A 220 -5.01 20.81 -34.23
N ARG A 221 -5.42 20.16 -33.13
CA ARG A 221 -6.70 19.44 -33.03
C ARG A 221 -7.54 19.94 -31.87
N GLU A 222 -8.85 19.97 -32.08
CA GLU A 222 -9.85 20.09 -31.02
C GLU A 222 -10.24 18.71 -30.51
N TYR A 223 -10.24 18.55 -29.19
CA TYR A 223 -10.73 17.35 -28.49
C TYR A 223 -11.90 17.73 -27.59
N SER A 224 -12.92 16.89 -27.51
CA SER A 224 -13.94 17.05 -26.47
C SER A 224 -13.38 16.71 -25.09
N THR A 225 -13.94 17.31 -24.05
CA THR A 225 -13.55 17.03 -22.65
C THR A 225 -13.70 15.55 -22.28
N VAL A 226 -14.72 14.89 -22.83
CA VAL A 226 -15.00 13.45 -22.64
C VAL A 226 -13.96 12.58 -23.36
N GLU A 227 -13.56 12.93 -24.59
CA GLU A 227 -12.49 12.21 -25.31
C GLU A 227 -11.17 12.24 -24.55
N LEU A 228 -10.82 13.39 -23.97
CA LEU A 228 -9.60 13.53 -23.17
C LEU A 228 -9.61 12.63 -21.93
N ALA A 229 -10.75 12.55 -21.23
CA ALA A 229 -10.90 11.62 -20.11
C ALA A 229 -10.86 10.15 -20.56
N GLY A 230 -11.44 9.83 -21.72
CA GLY A 230 -11.35 8.50 -22.32
C GLY A 230 -9.91 8.06 -22.55
N MET A 231 -9.01 8.97 -22.96
CA MET A 231 -7.58 8.66 -23.10
C MET A 231 -6.91 8.34 -21.76
N LEU A 232 -7.30 9.03 -20.68
CA LEU A 232 -6.83 8.71 -19.34
C LEU A 232 -7.32 7.32 -18.92
N PHE A 233 -8.60 7.01 -19.12
CA PHE A 233 -9.15 5.69 -18.81
C PHE A 233 -8.53 4.58 -19.66
N GLU A 234 -8.20 4.83 -20.92
CA GLU A 234 -7.48 3.87 -21.78
C GLU A 234 -6.10 3.53 -21.19
N LYS A 235 -5.36 4.53 -20.71
CA LYS A 235 -4.08 4.31 -20.01
C LYS A 235 -4.26 3.50 -18.73
N LEU A 236 -5.22 3.89 -17.88
CA LEU A 236 -5.50 3.21 -16.60
C LEU A 236 -5.92 1.74 -16.82
N ARG A 237 -6.78 1.50 -17.81
CA ARG A 237 -7.17 0.16 -18.23
C ARG A 237 -5.96 -0.64 -18.71
N SER A 238 -5.15 -0.10 -19.61
CA SER A 238 -3.96 -0.78 -20.16
C SER A 238 -2.95 -1.15 -19.07
N ASP A 239 -2.74 -0.26 -18.09
CA ASP A 239 -1.94 -0.52 -16.90
C ASP A 239 -2.51 -1.68 -16.08
N ALA A 240 -3.82 -1.68 -15.82
CA ALA A 240 -4.49 -2.75 -15.11
C ALA A 240 -4.45 -4.09 -15.86
N GLU A 241 -4.66 -4.10 -17.17
CA GLU A 241 -4.56 -5.31 -18.01
C GLU A 241 -3.15 -5.90 -17.96
N SER A 242 -2.13 -5.03 -17.98
CA SER A 242 -0.73 -5.44 -17.88
C SER A 242 -0.40 -6.03 -16.50
N ALA A 243 -0.92 -5.43 -15.42
CA ALA A 243 -0.72 -5.89 -14.06
C ALA A 243 -1.45 -7.21 -13.77
N VAL A 244 -2.70 -7.34 -14.22
CA VAL A 244 -3.58 -8.49 -13.93
C VAL A 244 -3.37 -9.63 -14.93
N GLY A 245 -2.80 -9.35 -16.11
CA GLY A 245 -2.46 -10.35 -17.14
C GLY A 245 -3.64 -10.87 -17.97
N ARG A 246 -4.78 -10.16 -17.94
CA ARG A 246 -6.01 -10.47 -18.70
C ARG A 246 -6.77 -9.19 -19.06
N PRO A 247 -7.68 -9.22 -20.06
CA PRO A 247 -8.49 -8.06 -20.41
C PRO A 247 -9.32 -7.54 -19.24
N VAL A 248 -9.47 -6.22 -19.17
CA VAL A 248 -10.26 -5.50 -18.17
C VAL A 248 -11.30 -4.69 -18.93
N GLU A 249 -12.56 -5.12 -18.85
CA GLU A 249 -13.65 -4.56 -19.63
C GLU A 249 -14.62 -3.72 -18.78
N LYS A 250 -14.53 -3.81 -17.46
CA LYS A 250 -15.49 -3.20 -16.51
C LYS A 250 -14.77 -2.40 -15.43
N ALA A 251 -15.42 -1.36 -14.91
CA ALA A 251 -14.88 -0.57 -13.82
C ALA A 251 -15.92 0.02 -12.86
N VAL A 252 -15.48 0.26 -11.63
CA VAL A 252 -16.13 1.14 -10.64
C VAL A 252 -15.30 2.40 -10.52
N VAL A 253 -15.91 3.58 -10.67
CA VAL A 253 -15.18 4.85 -10.70
C VAL A 253 -15.67 5.80 -9.60
N THR A 254 -14.75 6.49 -8.94
CA THR A 254 -15.10 7.52 -7.95
C THR A 254 -15.55 8.84 -8.56
N VAL A 255 -16.51 9.48 -7.89
CA VAL A 255 -17.03 10.80 -8.24
C VAL A 255 -17.23 11.66 -6.99
N PRO A 256 -17.21 13.01 -7.12
CA PRO A 256 -17.56 13.87 -6.00
C PRO A 256 -18.94 13.49 -5.43
N ALA A 257 -19.09 13.59 -4.11
CA ALA A 257 -20.31 13.15 -3.44
C ALA A 257 -21.58 13.89 -3.93
N VAL A 258 -21.40 15.13 -4.41
CA VAL A 258 -22.45 16.00 -4.94
C VAL A 258 -22.59 15.97 -6.47
N ALA A 259 -21.90 15.03 -7.15
CA ALA A 259 -21.88 14.98 -8.60
C ALA A 259 -23.28 14.79 -9.21
N SER A 260 -23.63 15.66 -10.16
CA SER A 260 -24.93 15.64 -10.84
C SER A 260 -25.08 14.44 -11.77
N VAL A 261 -26.32 14.19 -12.20
CA VAL A 261 -26.65 13.10 -13.13
C VAL A 261 -25.85 13.22 -14.43
N ARG A 262 -25.67 14.45 -14.95
CA ARG A 262 -24.90 14.67 -16.18
C ARG A 262 -23.40 14.43 -16.01
N GLN A 263 -22.85 14.85 -14.88
CA GLN A 263 -21.44 14.63 -14.57
C GLN A 263 -21.10 13.13 -14.53
N ARG A 264 -21.99 12.30 -13.96
CA ARG A 264 -21.87 10.84 -13.97
C ARG A 264 -21.95 10.28 -15.39
N GLY A 265 -22.90 10.74 -16.19
CA GLY A 265 -23.02 10.36 -17.60
C GLY A 265 -21.78 10.60 -18.45
N ARG A 266 -21.03 11.67 -18.16
CA ARG A 266 -19.77 11.93 -18.86
C ARG A 266 -18.67 10.93 -18.50
N ILE A 267 -18.66 10.43 -17.26
CA ILE A 267 -17.73 9.37 -16.86
C ILE A 267 -18.05 8.08 -17.60
N ASP A 268 -19.34 7.71 -17.67
CA ASP A 268 -19.78 6.52 -18.40
C ASP A 268 -19.35 6.61 -19.86
N ARG A 269 -19.58 7.75 -20.52
CA ARG A 269 -19.17 7.99 -21.91
C ARG A 269 -17.65 7.99 -22.10
N ALA A 270 -16.89 8.54 -21.15
CA ALA A 270 -15.44 8.47 -21.20
C ALA A 270 -14.95 7.01 -21.06
N GLY A 271 -15.60 6.21 -20.22
CA GLY A 271 -15.38 4.77 -20.13
C GLY A 271 -15.66 4.06 -21.46
N GLU A 272 -16.80 4.33 -22.09
CA GLU A 272 -17.16 3.78 -23.41
C GLU A 272 -16.08 4.06 -24.47
N ILE A 273 -15.52 5.28 -24.49
CA ILE A 273 -14.44 5.67 -25.41
C ILE A 273 -13.17 4.84 -25.14
N ALA A 274 -12.87 4.54 -23.88
CA ALA A 274 -11.75 3.68 -23.47
C ALA A 274 -12.04 2.16 -23.62
N GLY A 275 -13.24 1.80 -24.06
CA GLY A 275 -13.73 0.42 -24.11
C GLY A 275 -13.91 -0.21 -22.73
N LEU A 276 -14.20 0.61 -21.71
CA LEU A 276 -14.39 0.23 -20.32
C LEU A 276 -15.86 0.52 -19.92
N GLU A 277 -16.63 -0.51 -19.60
CA GLU A 277 -18.00 -0.40 -19.10
C GLU A 277 -17.97 0.06 -17.63
N ILE A 278 -18.53 1.25 -17.35
CA ILE A 278 -18.62 1.75 -15.98
C ILE A 278 -19.83 1.11 -15.32
N GLU A 279 -19.59 0.07 -14.52
CA GLU A 279 -20.62 -0.70 -13.82
C GLU A 279 -21.28 0.11 -12.71
N ARG A 280 -20.50 0.94 -12.00
CA ARG A 280 -21.01 1.80 -10.94
C ARG A 280 -20.13 3.02 -10.71
N THR A 281 -20.77 4.16 -10.43
CA THR A 281 -20.09 5.32 -9.86
C THR A 281 -20.34 5.40 -8.36
N ILE A 282 -19.30 5.63 -7.57
CA ILE A 282 -19.37 5.73 -6.10
C ILE A 282 -18.83 7.08 -5.62
N GLY A 283 -19.41 7.65 -4.57
CA GLY A 283 -18.92 8.91 -4.00
C GLY A 283 -17.52 8.76 -3.41
N ASP A 284 -16.61 9.72 -3.67
CA ASP A 284 -15.22 9.71 -3.20
C ASP A 284 -15.13 9.39 -1.69
N ALA A 285 -15.93 10.09 -0.87
CA ALA A 285 -15.96 9.92 0.58
C ALA A 285 -16.56 8.57 1.03
N ALA A 286 -17.58 8.05 0.31
CA ALA A 286 -18.17 6.75 0.62
C ALA A 286 -17.20 5.61 0.31
N ALA A 287 -16.52 5.67 -0.83
CA ALA A 287 -15.45 4.74 -1.17
C ALA A 287 -14.33 4.79 -0.12
N ALA A 288 -13.92 5.98 0.34
CA ALA A 288 -12.93 6.08 1.39
C ALA A 288 -13.35 5.42 2.72
N VAL A 289 -14.62 5.54 3.14
CA VAL A 289 -15.11 4.80 4.33
C VAL A 289 -15.09 3.30 4.08
N MET A 290 -15.56 2.83 2.92
CA MET A 290 -15.54 1.42 2.59
C MET A 290 -14.12 0.88 2.64
N GLY A 291 -13.14 1.54 2.00
CA GLY A 291 -11.74 1.11 2.07
C GLY A 291 -11.11 1.20 3.46
N TYR A 292 -11.62 2.08 4.33
CA TYR A 292 -11.11 2.25 5.70
C TYR A 292 -11.68 1.25 6.69
N ALA A 293 -13.00 1.01 6.63
CA ALA A 293 -13.75 0.23 7.59
C ALA A 293 -14.12 -1.18 7.07
N TYR A 294 -13.67 -1.56 5.87
CA TYR A 294 -13.84 -2.93 5.37
C TYR A 294 -13.24 -3.95 6.33
N GLY A 295 -14.04 -4.95 6.71
CA GLY A 295 -13.64 -5.99 7.67
C GLY A 295 -13.46 -5.51 9.11
N SER A 296 -13.97 -4.31 9.46
CA SER A 296 -13.93 -3.80 10.83
C SER A 296 -15.15 -4.24 11.64
N ASP A 297 -14.92 -4.74 12.85
CA ASP A 297 -15.99 -5.10 13.79
C ASP A 297 -16.46 -3.85 14.57
N GLY A 298 -17.77 -3.56 14.55
CA GLY A 298 -18.40 -2.58 15.43
C GLY A 298 -19.40 -1.65 14.74
N GLU A 299 -20.15 -0.92 15.56
CA GLU A 299 -21.01 0.21 15.13
C GLU A 299 -20.20 1.50 15.28
N GLN A 300 -20.12 2.31 14.22
CA GLN A 300 -19.43 3.60 14.25
C GLN A 300 -20.05 4.62 13.29
N THR A 301 -20.09 5.87 13.73
CA THR A 301 -20.47 7.02 12.90
C THR A 301 -19.22 7.74 12.43
N VAL A 302 -18.99 7.76 11.11
CA VAL A 302 -17.76 8.24 10.48
C VAL A 302 -18.02 9.50 9.65
N LEU A 303 -17.37 10.61 10.02
CA LEU A 303 -17.34 11.83 9.22
C LEU A 303 -16.10 11.81 8.31
N VAL A 304 -16.29 11.82 7.00
CA VAL A 304 -15.21 11.91 6.02
C VAL A 304 -15.17 13.28 5.39
N CYS A 305 -13.96 13.85 5.33
CA CYS A 305 -13.66 15.07 4.61
C CYS A 305 -12.52 14.78 3.63
N ASP A 306 -12.87 14.59 2.36
CA ASP A 306 -11.93 14.42 1.26
C ASP A 306 -11.65 15.76 0.60
N LEU A 307 -10.49 16.35 0.92
CA LEU A 307 -10.00 17.59 0.31
C LEU A 307 -8.87 17.25 -0.66
N GLY A 308 -9.28 16.87 -1.87
CA GLY A 308 -8.40 16.49 -2.96
C GLY A 308 -7.73 17.68 -3.66
N GLY A 309 -7.19 17.43 -4.86
CA GLY A 309 -6.54 18.46 -5.67
C GLY A 309 -7.50 19.52 -6.20
N GLY A 310 -8.77 19.18 -6.39
CA GLY A 310 -9.71 20.12 -7.02
C GLY A 310 -11.17 20.04 -6.58
N SER A 311 -11.51 19.24 -5.58
CA SER A 311 -12.86 19.19 -5.04
C SER A 311 -12.80 18.81 -3.58
N LEU A 312 -13.81 19.25 -2.83
CA LEU A 312 -14.07 18.88 -1.46
C LEU A 312 -15.31 17.99 -1.45
N SER A 313 -15.19 16.76 -0.95
CA SER A 313 -16.33 15.89 -0.65
C SER A 313 -16.42 15.71 0.86
N VAL A 314 -17.59 15.93 1.44
CA VAL A 314 -17.86 15.66 2.86
C VAL A 314 -19.02 14.67 2.96
N SER A 315 -18.87 13.62 3.75
CA SER A 315 -19.96 12.66 3.98
C SER A 315 -19.94 12.15 5.41
N LEU A 316 -21.13 11.89 5.93
CA LEU A 316 -21.33 11.25 7.23
C LEU A 316 -21.97 9.89 6.98
N LEU A 317 -21.34 8.83 7.47
CA LEU A 317 -21.79 7.46 7.29
C LEU A 317 -21.95 6.76 8.63
N ASP A 318 -23.01 5.96 8.74
CA ASP A 318 -23.16 4.97 9.81
C ASP A 318 -22.66 3.63 9.26
N VAL A 319 -21.77 2.98 10.00
CA VAL A 319 -21.18 1.69 9.64
C VAL A 319 -21.52 0.67 10.72
N GLU A 320 -22.24 -0.39 10.38
CA GLU A 320 -22.61 -1.47 11.29
C GLU A 320 -22.61 -2.83 10.55
N ASN A 321 -21.80 -3.79 11.00
CA ASN A 321 -21.77 -5.16 10.46
C ASN A 321 -21.73 -5.22 8.91
N ASP A 322 -20.76 -4.54 8.30
CA ASP A 322 -20.58 -4.43 6.83
C ASP A 322 -21.75 -3.75 6.07
N ILE A 323 -22.67 -3.10 6.79
CA ILE A 323 -23.66 -2.18 6.24
C ILE A 323 -23.12 -0.75 6.35
N TYR A 324 -23.02 -0.07 5.22
CA TYR A 324 -22.56 1.32 5.10
C TYR A 324 -23.75 2.18 4.67
N GLU A 325 -24.28 2.99 5.59
CA GLU A 325 -25.39 3.90 5.30
C GLU A 325 -24.86 5.34 5.19
N ILE A 326 -25.07 5.96 4.03
CA ILE A 326 -24.79 7.40 3.88
C ILE A 326 -25.90 8.18 4.57
N VAL A 327 -25.59 8.83 5.69
CA VAL A 327 -26.56 9.64 6.45
C VAL A 327 -26.74 11.01 5.80
N ALA A 328 -25.64 11.62 5.38
CA ALA A 328 -25.64 12.92 4.73
C ALA A 328 -24.37 13.08 3.89
N ASN A 329 -24.48 13.79 2.76
CA ASN A 329 -23.35 14.13 1.91
C ASN A 329 -23.35 15.64 1.61
N GLY A 330 -22.21 16.16 1.16
CA GLY A 330 -22.02 17.56 0.77
C GLY A 330 -20.63 17.76 0.18
N GLY A 331 -20.30 19.01 -0.13
CA GLY A 331 -19.02 19.31 -0.77
C GLY A 331 -19.01 20.62 -1.54
N ASP A 332 -17.89 20.83 -2.23
CA ASP A 332 -17.61 21.99 -3.07
C ASP A 332 -16.69 21.56 -4.23
N ASP A 333 -17.24 21.48 -5.44
CA ASP A 333 -16.55 20.98 -6.65
C ASP A 333 -15.44 21.93 -7.15
N GLU A 334 -15.37 23.14 -6.60
CA GLU A 334 -14.39 24.18 -6.97
C GLU A 334 -13.41 24.48 -5.82
N LEU A 335 -13.27 23.57 -4.85
CA LEU A 335 -12.43 23.74 -3.68
C LEU A 335 -11.49 22.55 -3.49
N GLY A 336 -10.20 22.75 -3.75
CA GLY A 336 -9.18 21.74 -3.48
C GLY A 336 -7.78 22.36 -3.36
N GLY A 337 -6.77 21.49 -3.35
CA GLY A 337 -5.37 21.89 -3.23
C GLY A 337 -4.89 22.90 -4.29
N ASN A 338 -5.51 22.92 -5.48
CA ASN A 338 -5.19 23.86 -6.56
C ASN A 338 -5.47 25.32 -6.17
N GLU A 339 -6.51 25.59 -5.38
CA GLU A 339 -6.83 26.96 -4.94
C GLU A 339 -5.82 27.46 -3.89
N TRP A 340 -5.25 26.55 -3.07
CA TRP A 340 -4.12 26.87 -2.20
C TRP A 340 -2.88 27.21 -3.03
N ASP A 341 -2.60 26.44 -4.08
CA ASP A 341 -1.45 26.67 -4.95
C ASP A 341 -1.60 28.02 -5.67
N ALA A 342 -2.79 28.33 -6.18
CA ALA A 342 -3.10 29.61 -6.81
C ALA A 342 -2.88 30.79 -5.84
N ALA A 343 -3.34 30.71 -4.60
CA ALA A 343 -3.13 31.76 -3.60
C ALA A 343 -1.64 31.99 -3.29
N ILE A 344 -0.83 30.93 -3.30
CA ILE A 344 0.63 31.03 -3.13
C ILE A 344 1.28 31.61 -4.40
N VAL A 345 0.86 31.18 -5.59
CA VAL A 345 1.35 31.73 -6.87
C VAL A 345 1.08 33.22 -6.95
N ASP A 346 -0.13 33.68 -6.64
CA ASP A 346 -0.49 35.09 -6.65
C ASP A 346 0.39 35.88 -5.66
N HIS A 347 0.61 35.35 -4.46
CA HIS A 347 1.48 35.98 -3.48
C HIS A 347 2.93 36.15 -3.98
N LEU A 348 3.48 35.12 -4.62
CA LEU A 348 4.84 35.13 -5.15
C LEU A 348 4.97 36.02 -6.39
N ALA A 349 3.97 36.00 -7.28
CA ALA A 349 3.91 36.84 -8.46
C ALA A 349 3.78 38.32 -8.09
N ASP A 350 2.90 38.67 -7.15
CA ASP A 350 2.72 40.04 -6.67
C ASP A 350 4.01 40.59 -6.01
N GLN A 351 4.75 39.75 -5.28
CA GLN A 351 6.06 40.11 -4.73
C GLN A 351 7.09 40.37 -5.84
N PHE A 352 7.18 39.46 -6.80
CA PHE A 352 8.12 39.59 -7.91
C PHE A 352 7.80 40.80 -8.79
N GLU A 353 6.52 41.08 -9.05
CA GLU A 353 6.07 42.26 -9.78
C GLU A 353 6.40 43.55 -9.01
N ALA A 354 6.23 43.55 -7.68
CA ALA A 354 6.61 44.71 -6.86
C ALA A 354 8.11 45.00 -6.90
N ASP A 355 8.95 43.96 -6.93
CA ASP A 355 10.41 44.08 -6.91
C ASP A 355 11.01 44.37 -8.30
N HIS A 356 10.43 43.80 -9.36
CA HIS A 356 11.01 43.80 -10.72
C HIS A 356 10.12 44.44 -11.79
N GLY A 357 8.85 44.75 -11.49
CA GLY A 357 7.90 45.33 -12.44
C GLY A 357 7.41 44.37 -13.52
N ILE A 358 7.54 43.06 -13.30
CA ILE A 358 7.17 42.00 -14.24
C ILE A 358 6.16 41.08 -13.58
N ASP A 359 4.99 40.90 -14.18
CA ASP A 359 4.02 39.90 -13.75
C ASP A 359 4.35 38.53 -14.38
N LEU A 360 4.76 37.57 -13.55
CA LEU A 360 5.10 36.21 -13.98
C LEU A 360 3.89 35.40 -14.44
N ARG A 361 2.65 35.84 -14.14
CA ARG A 361 1.42 35.14 -14.54
C ARG A 361 1.12 35.27 -16.03
N GLU A 362 1.66 36.30 -16.67
CA GLU A 362 1.49 36.58 -18.10
C GLU A 362 2.36 35.66 -18.98
N ASP A 363 3.43 35.06 -18.42
CA ASP A 363 4.26 34.07 -19.10
C ASP A 363 3.79 32.64 -18.73
N PRO A 364 3.27 31.85 -19.69
CA PRO A 364 2.78 30.50 -19.42
C PRO A 364 3.82 29.57 -18.79
N GLN A 365 5.09 29.67 -19.20
CA GLN A 365 6.17 28.83 -18.69
C GLN A 365 6.56 29.26 -17.28
N ALA A 366 6.71 30.57 -17.04
CA ALA A 366 6.99 31.09 -15.70
C ALA A 366 5.86 30.75 -14.72
N ARG A 367 4.60 30.97 -15.12
CA ARG A 367 3.41 30.61 -14.34
C ARG A 367 3.38 29.13 -13.98
N ARG A 368 3.73 28.23 -14.91
CA ARG A 368 3.78 26.79 -14.62
C ARG A 368 4.86 26.46 -13.61
N ARG A 369 6.07 27.01 -13.76
CA ARG A 369 7.17 26.82 -12.81
C ARG A 369 6.83 27.34 -11.42
N LEU A 370 6.14 28.49 -11.35
CA LEU A 370 5.60 29.04 -10.10
C LEU A 370 4.56 28.10 -9.47
N ALA A 371 3.65 27.54 -10.25
CA ALA A 371 2.65 26.60 -9.76
C ALA A 371 3.29 25.32 -9.19
N ASP A 372 4.28 24.75 -9.87
CA ASP A 372 5.01 23.57 -9.38
C ASP A 372 5.79 23.87 -8.09
N ALA A 373 6.43 25.05 -8.00
CA ALA A 373 7.10 25.52 -6.80
C ALA A 373 6.14 25.80 -5.63
N ALA A 374 4.97 26.39 -5.91
CA ALA A 374 3.93 26.65 -4.92
C ALA A 374 3.35 25.35 -4.34
N ALA A 375 3.08 24.36 -5.20
CA ALA A 375 2.60 23.05 -4.77
C ALA A 375 3.63 22.33 -3.88
N ALA A 376 4.91 22.36 -4.26
CA ALA A 376 5.99 21.81 -3.45
C ALA A 376 6.10 22.52 -2.08
N ALA A 377 6.05 23.85 -2.07
CA ALA A 377 6.10 24.64 -0.84
C ALA A 377 4.91 24.35 0.09
N LYS A 378 3.70 24.23 -0.46
CA LYS A 378 2.49 23.85 0.29
C LYS A 378 2.68 22.49 0.97
N ILE A 379 3.19 21.49 0.24
CA ILE A 379 3.45 20.14 0.77
C ILE A 379 4.49 20.19 1.89
N GLU A 380 5.60 20.91 1.70
CA GLU A 380 6.62 21.06 2.74
C GLU A 380 6.07 21.74 4.01
N LEU A 381 5.24 22.78 3.85
CA LEU A 381 4.67 23.54 4.97
C LEU A 381 3.61 22.76 5.77
N ALA A 382 3.11 21.64 5.24
CA ALA A 382 2.28 20.71 6.01
C ALA A 382 3.03 20.13 7.21
N SER A 383 4.35 19.91 7.10
CA SER A 383 5.20 19.40 8.19
C SER A 383 6.19 20.44 8.75
N ARG A 384 6.61 21.42 7.96
CA ARG A 384 7.60 22.45 8.34
C ARG A 384 6.96 23.81 8.65
N GLU A 385 7.61 24.61 9.49
CA GLU A 385 7.14 25.98 9.80
C GLU A 385 7.44 26.99 8.68
N ARG A 386 8.50 26.75 7.90
CA ARG A 386 8.96 27.60 6.81
C ARG A 386 9.62 26.77 5.71
N THR A 387 9.60 27.28 4.49
CA THR A 387 10.33 26.72 3.34
C THR A 387 10.90 27.84 2.47
N ARG A 388 11.93 27.52 1.69
CA ARG A 388 12.55 28.44 0.73
C ARG A 388 12.08 28.06 -0.68
N ILE A 389 11.65 29.06 -1.43
CA ILE A 389 11.26 28.93 -2.82
C ILE A 389 12.36 29.56 -3.67
N ASP A 390 12.89 28.76 -4.59
CA ASP A 390 13.96 29.16 -5.50
C ASP A 390 13.56 28.74 -6.92
N VAL A 391 13.30 29.73 -7.77
CA VAL A 391 12.97 29.53 -9.20
C VAL A 391 13.98 30.33 -10.02
N PRO A 392 15.09 29.71 -10.46
CA PRO A 392 16.13 30.41 -11.20
C PRO A 392 15.69 30.72 -12.63
N TYR A 393 16.19 31.82 -13.20
CA TYR A 393 15.93 32.23 -14.58
C TYR A 393 14.43 32.24 -14.91
N VAL A 394 13.61 32.78 -14.01
CA VAL A 394 12.15 32.80 -14.14
C VAL A 394 11.67 33.89 -15.10
N ALA A 395 12.45 34.95 -15.26
CA ALA A 395 12.21 36.03 -16.20
C ALA A 395 13.54 36.57 -16.75
N ALA A 396 13.48 37.43 -17.77
CA ALA A 396 14.65 38.11 -18.30
C ALA A 396 14.35 39.60 -18.56
N THR A 397 15.36 40.45 -18.34
CA THR A 397 15.33 41.88 -18.68
C THR A 397 16.51 42.23 -19.58
N ASP A 398 16.56 43.49 -20.05
CA ASP A 398 17.70 44.02 -20.79
C ASP A 398 19.02 43.95 -19.99
N ASP A 399 18.94 43.87 -18.65
CA ASP A 399 20.09 43.79 -17.74
C ASP A 399 20.52 42.34 -17.42
N GLY A 400 19.76 41.33 -17.85
CA GLY A 400 20.05 39.90 -17.65
C GLY A 400 18.88 39.07 -17.13
N PRO A 401 19.07 37.77 -16.88
CA PRO A 401 18.03 36.91 -16.33
C PRO A 401 17.79 37.19 -14.84
N LEU A 402 16.58 36.94 -14.38
CA LEU A 402 16.12 37.16 -13.01
C LEU A 402 15.67 35.84 -12.36
N ASP A 403 15.97 35.71 -11.07
CA ASP A 403 15.59 34.57 -10.24
C ASP A 403 14.51 34.99 -9.23
N LEU A 404 13.55 34.11 -8.94
CA LEU A 404 12.64 34.29 -7.80
C LEU A 404 13.21 33.58 -6.58
N ASN A 405 13.53 34.35 -5.55
CA ASN A 405 14.01 33.86 -4.26
C ASN A 405 13.08 34.35 -3.15
N ALA A 406 12.30 33.45 -2.55
CA ALA A 406 11.36 33.79 -1.50
C ALA A 406 11.46 32.83 -0.30
N THR A 407 11.06 33.29 0.87
CA THR A 407 10.86 32.43 2.06
C THR A 407 9.38 32.49 2.43
N LEU A 408 8.73 31.33 2.44
CA LEU A 408 7.32 31.21 2.77
C LEU A 408 7.17 30.52 4.12
N THR A 409 6.31 31.07 4.99
CA THR A 409 6.01 30.48 6.31
C THR A 409 4.61 29.91 6.34
N ARG A 410 4.38 28.96 7.25
CA ARG A 410 3.05 28.38 7.48
C ARG A 410 2.01 29.44 7.84
N ASP A 411 2.39 30.43 8.66
CA ASP A 411 1.50 31.54 9.06
C ASP A 411 1.10 32.42 7.87
N THR A 412 2.02 32.66 6.93
CA THR A 412 1.71 33.40 5.70
C THR A 412 0.70 32.63 4.85
N VAL A 413 0.94 31.33 4.59
CA VAL A 413 -0.01 30.50 3.83
C VAL A 413 -1.37 30.43 4.54
N ALA A 414 -1.37 30.32 5.87
CA ALA A 414 -2.60 30.28 6.63
C ALA A 414 -3.42 31.57 6.47
N SER A 415 -2.76 32.72 6.55
CA SER A 415 -3.40 34.02 6.34
C SER A 415 -3.94 34.18 4.91
N LEU A 416 -3.21 33.71 3.90
CA LEU A 416 -3.62 33.78 2.50
C LEU A 416 -4.83 32.90 2.19
N THR A 417 -4.99 31.79 2.93
CA THR A 417 -5.94 30.72 2.59
C THR A 417 -7.10 30.59 3.59
N GLU A 418 -7.20 31.46 4.60
CA GLU A 418 -8.32 31.48 5.56
C GLU A 418 -9.71 31.48 4.89
N PRO A 419 -9.98 32.22 3.79
CA PRO A 419 -11.28 32.16 3.12
C PRO A 419 -11.60 30.77 2.55
N LEU A 420 -10.57 30.03 2.10
CA LEU A 420 -10.74 28.68 1.59
C LEU A 420 -11.00 27.68 2.73
N VAL A 421 -10.32 27.86 3.87
CA VAL A 421 -10.56 27.07 5.08
C VAL A 421 -11.98 27.28 5.61
N GLU A 422 -12.52 28.51 5.57
CA GLU A 422 -13.91 28.75 5.99
C GLU A 422 -14.92 28.02 5.10
N ARG A 423 -14.71 27.96 3.76
CA ARG A 423 -15.55 27.15 2.87
C ARG A 423 -15.55 25.65 3.24
N VAL A 424 -14.40 25.11 3.68
CA VAL A 424 -14.31 23.73 4.20
C VAL A 424 -15.19 23.58 5.44
N VAL A 425 -15.08 24.50 6.39
CA VAL A 425 -15.84 24.50 7.66
C VAL A 425 -17.35 24.64 7.40
N GLU A 426 -17.76 25.49 6.46
CA GLU A 426 -19.15 25.66 6.05
C GLU A 426 -19.72 24.37 5.46
N SER A 427 -18.94 23.68 4.61
CA SER A 427 -19.34 22.40 4.01
C SER A 427 -19.55 21.31 5.07
N VAL A 428 -18.63 21.19 6.03
CA VAL A 428 -18.77 20.24 7.14
C VAL A 428 -19.99 20.59 8.00
N ARG A 429 -20.18 21.88 8.33
CA ARG A 429 -21.34 22.32 9.11
C ARG A 429 -22.67 22.02 8.41
N ALA A 430 -22.72 22.19 7.09
CA ALA A 430 -23.90 21.89 6.29
C ALA A 430 -24.27 20.40 6.39
N VAL A 431 -23.30 19.49 6.22
CA VAL A 431 -23.51 18.03 6.35
C VAL A 431 -24.02 17.68 7.75
N LEU A 432 -23.38 18.18 8.81
CA LEU A 432 -23.83 17.92 10.18
C LEU A 432 -25.25 18.43 10.44
N SER A 433 -25.58 19.62 9.95
CA SER A 433 -26.91 20.22 10.14
C SER A 433 -28.03 19.51 9.37
N GLY A 434 -27.69 18.83 8.27
CA GLY A 434 -28.62 18.04 7.47
C GLY A 434 -28.76 16.59 7.94
N SER A 435 -27.92 16.15 8.87
CA SER A 435 -27.93 14.79 9.40
C SER A 435 -28.80 14.67 10.65
N ARG A 436 -29.18 13.43 11.00
CA ARG A 436 -29.81 13.08 12.28
C ARG A 436 -28.84 13.14 13.47
N HIS A 437 -27.54 13.29 13.20
CA HIS A 437 -26.44 13.21 14.17
C HIS A 437 -25.89 14.59 14.52
N GLY A 438 -25.57 14.78 15.80
CA GLY A 438 -24.81 15.92 16.29
C GLY A 438 -23.31 15.67 16.25
N ALA A 439 -22.51 16.72 16.53
CA ALA A 439 -21.06 16.59 16.61
C ALA A 439 -20.59 15.61 17.70
N ASP A 440 -21.38 15.45 18.77
CA ASP A 440 -21.10 14.52 19.87
C ASP A 440 -21.37 13.05 19.51
N ASP A 441 -22.10 12.78 18.42
CA ASP A 441 -22.46 11.44 17.96
C ASP A 441 -21.43 10.86 16.97
N ILE A 442 -20.40 11.64 16.61
CA ILE A 442 -19.36 11.23 15.67
C ILE A 442 -18.30 10.41 16.42
N ASP A 443 -17.96 9.23 15.89
CA ASP A 443 -16.97 8.33 16.48
C ASP A 443 -15.58 8.57 15.85
N GLU A 444 -15.52 8.81 14.54
CA GLU A 444 -14.27 9.05 13.83
C GLU A 444 -14.39 10.15 12.77
N ILE A 445 -13.30 10.92 12.59
CA ILE A 445 -13.15 11.89 11.50
C ILE A 445 -12.02 11.43 10.57
N LEU A 446 -12.35 11.06 9.33
CA LEU A 446 -11.38 10.70 8.31
C LEU A 446 -11.05 11.90 7.43
N LEU A 447 -9.76 12.22 7.33
CA LEU A 447 -9.26 13.24 6.40
C LEU A 447 -8.60 12.55 5.22
N VAL A 448 -9.17 12.75 4.04
CA VAL A 448 -8.72 12.18 2.76
C VAL A 448 -8.24 13.32 1.86
N GLY A 449 -7.36 13.01 0.92
CA GLY A 449 -6.80 13.99 -0.01
C GLY A 449 -5.64 14.82 0.56
N GLY A 450 -4.66 15.14 -0.29
CA GLY A 450 -3.39 15.73 0.16
C GLY A 450 -3.51 17.10 0.83
N ALA A 451 -4.51 17.91 0.47
CA ALA A 451 -4.68 19.25 1.04
C ALA A 451 -5.28 19.24 2.46
N SER A 452 -5.99 18.17 2.85
CA SER A 452 -6.49 17.98 4.22
C SER A 452 -5.36 17.87 5.27
N ARG A 453 -4.13 17.58 4.82
CA ARG A 453 -2.93 17.45 5.68
C ARG A 453 -2.43 18.77 6.24
N LEU A 454 -2.86 19.90 5.70
CA LEU A 454 -2.48 21.21 6.21
C LEU A 454 -3.00 21.37 7.65
N PRO A 455 -2.13 21.70 8.63
CA PRO A 455 -2.53 21.75 10.04
C PRO A 455 -3.73 22.65 10.33
N GLN A 456 -3.87 23.76 9.60
CA GLN A 456 -5.00 24.67 9.75
C GLN A 456 -6.36 24.03 9.39
N VAL A 457 -6.40 23.19 8.34
CA VAL A 457 -7.64 22.52 7.90
C VAL A 457 -8.04 21.50 8.95
N ARG A 458 -7.09 20.63 9.33
CA ARG A 458 -7.28 19.64 10.40
C ARG A 458 -7.77 20.30 11.69
N ASN A 459 -7.03 21.29 12.20
CA ASN A 459 -7.36 21.95 13.47
C ASN A 459 -8.76 22.59 13.45
N ARG A 460 -9.17 23.16 12.31
CA ARG A 460 -10.51 23.77 12.19
C ARG A 460 -11.62 22.74 12.18
N ILE A 461 -11.44 21.60 11.51
CA ILE A 461 -12.40 20.50 11.52
C ILE A 461 -12.49 19.88 12.92
N GLU A 462 -11.35 19.59 13.56
CA GLU A 462 -11.31 19.05 14.93
C GLU A 462 -11.94 20.01 15.95
N THR A 463 -11.77 21.32 15.78
CA THR A 463 -12.41 22.32 16.64
C THR A 463 -13.92 22.39 16.40
N LEU A 464 -14.37 22.25 15.16
CA LEU A 464 -15.79 22.28 14.81
C LEU A 464 -16.53 21.08 15.39
N VAL A 465 -15.93 19.88 15.27
CA VAL A 465 -16.53 18.62 15.71
C VAL A 465 -16.29 18.33 17.19
N GLY A 466 -15.16 18.80 17.75
CA GLY A 466 -14.78 18.52 19.14
C GLY A 466 -14.06 17.18 19.33
N GLN A 467 -13.67 16.51 18.25
CA GLN A 467 -13.00 15.22 18.25
C GLN A 467 -11.72 15.26 17.42
N GLN A 468 -10.77 14.38 17.74
CA GLN A 468 -9.52 14.26 16.98
C GLN A 468 -9.75 13.45 15.71
N THR A 469 -9.05 13.85 14.66
CA THR A 469 -9.04 13.12 13.39
C THR A 469 -8.32 11.78 13.53
N ALA A 470 -8.73 10.78 12.72
CA ALA A 470 -8.09 9.48 12.68
C ALA A 470 -6.59 9.63 12.37
N ARG A 471 -5.77 8.85 13.07
CA ARG A 471 -4.30 9.06 13.09
C ARG A 471 -3.61 8.69 11.78
N ARG A 472 -4.13 7.70 11.05
CA ARG A 472 -3.61 7.25 9.74
C ARG A 472 -4.76 6.80 8.86
N VAL A 473 -4.94 7.50 7.75
CA VAL A 473 -5.81 7.11 6.65
C VAL A 473 -4.88 6.85 5.46
N ASN A 474 -4.99 5.68 4.85
CA ASN A 474 -4.20 5.33 3.66
C ASN A 474 -4.47 6.36 2.55
N GLU A 475 -3.43 6.84 1.85
CA GLU A 475 -3.58 7.77 0.73
C GLU A 475 -4.44 7.19 -0.40
N GLU A 476 -4.44 5.87 -0.54
CA GLU A 476 -5.10 5.13 -1.62
C GLU A 476 -6.41 4.49 -1.13
N VAL A 477 -6.89 4.87 0.06
CA VAL A 477 -8.09 4.29 0.69
C VAL A 477 -9.32 4.38 -0.22
N THR A 478 -9.44 5.45 -1.00
CA THR A 478 -10.53 5.66 -1.95
C THR A 478 -10.50 4.61 -3.08
N ALA A 479 -9.31 4.28 -3.60
CA ALA A 479 -9.16 3.23 -4.61
C ALA A 479 -9.40 1.83 -4.02
N LEU A 480 -8.97 1.60 -2.78
CA LEU A 480 -9.28 0.35 -2.08
C LEU A 480 -10.81 0.17 -1.93
N GLY A 481 -11.53 1.24 -1.59
CA GLY A 481 -12.99 1.21 -1.52
C GLY A 481 -13.68 0.92 -2.84
N THR A 482 -13.17 1.45 -3.97
CA THR A 482 -13.72 1.08 -5.29
C THR A 482 -13.46 -0.38 -5.64
N ALA A 483 -12.33 -0.95 -5.22
CA ALA A 483 -12.06 -2.37 -5.36
C ALA A 483 -12.99 -3.23 -4.49
N VAL A 484 -13.34 -2.82 -3.27
CA VAL A 484 -14.38 -3.48 -2.46
C VAL A 484 -15.72 -3.46 -3.21
N GLN A 485 -16.14 -2.30 -3.71
CA GLN A 485 -17.38 -2.18 -4.49
C GLN A 485 -17.35 -3.02 -5.78
N ALA A 486 -16.20 -3.10 -6.46
CA ALA A 486 -15.98 -3.97 -7.61
C ALA A 486 -16.05 -5.46 -7.21
N GLY A 487 -15.55 -5.81 -6.03
CA GLY A 487 -15.67 -7.13 -5.43
C GLY A 487 -17.13 -7.53 -5.19
N ILE A 488 -17.95 -6.62 -4.67
CA ILE A 488 -19.39 -6.83 -4.47
C ILE A 488 -20.09 -7.10 -5.81
N LEU A 489 -19.82 -6.27 -6.82
CA LEU A 489 -20.46 -6.39 -8.15
C LEU A 489 -20.02 -7.63 -8.92
N SER A 490 -18.78 -8.08 -8.74
CA SER A 490 -18.26 -9.32 -9.33
C SER A 490 -18.64 -10.58 -8.54
N GLY A 491 -19.20 -10.41 -7.33
CA GLY A 491 -19.48 -11.52 -6.39
C GLY A 491 -18.23 -12.12 -5.77
N ALA A 492 -17.10 -11.41 -5.79
CA ALA A 492 -15.86 -11.77 -5.09
C ALA A 492 -15.89 -11.37 -3.60
N VAL A 493 -16.75 -10.42 -3.22
CA VAL A 493 -16.99 -9.98 -1.84
C VAL A 493 -18.44 -10.25 -1.51
N ASP A 494 -18.67 -11.08 -0.50
CA ASP A 494 -19.99 -11.40 0.03
C ASP A 494 -20.30 -10.51 1.27
N ASP A 495 -21.59 -10.36 1.62
CA ASP A 495 -22.07 -9.77 2.88
C ASP A 495 -21.80 -8.28 3.15
N VAL A 496 -21.41 -7.47 2.15
CA VAL A 496 -21.29 -6.00 2.26
C VAL A 496 -22.46 -5.28 1.58
N VAL A 497 -23.08 -4.31 2.26
CA VAL A 497 -24.20 -3.50 1.72
C VAL A 497 -23.89 -2.01 1.81
N LEU A 498 -23.98 -1.30 0.68
CA LEU A 498 -23.91 0.16 0.62
C LEU A 498 -25.31 0.75 0.37
N LEU A 499 -25.85 1.47 1.35
CA LEU A 499 -27.08 2.25 1.24
C LEU A 499 -26.75 3.70 0.87
N ASP A 500 -27.18 4.09 -0.32
CA ASP A 500 -26.85 5.37 -0.96
C ASP A 500 -27.95 6.42 -0.74
N VAL A 501 -27.66 7.68 -1.02
CA VAL A 501 -28.64 8.78 -0.91
C VAL A 501 -28.59 9.76 -2.09
N THR A 502 -29.68 10.50 -2.30
CA THR A 502 -29.74 11.56 -3.32
C THR A 502 -28.77 12.71 -2.99
N SER A 503 -27.94 13.09 -3.97
CA SER A 503 -26.96 14.18 -3.82
C SER A 503 -27.59 15.57 -3.88
N LEU A 504 -28.68 15.73 -4.64
CA LEU A 504 -29.41 16.98 -4.87
C LEU A 504 -30.90 16.66 -5.01
N SER A 505 -31.74 17.62 -4.63
CA SER A 505 -33.19 17.49 -4.73
C SER A 505 -33.64 17.41 -6.20
N LEU A 506 -34.63 16.55 -6.46
CA LEU A 506 -35.29 16.42 -7.76
C LEU A 506 -36.70 17.00 -7.67
N GLY A 507 -37.09 17.72 -8.72
CA GLY A 507 -38.37 18.41 -8.71
C GLY A 507 -38.78 18.94 -10.07
N ILE A 508 -39.86 19.70 -10.10
CA ILE A 508 -40.40 20.27 -11.34
C ILE A 508 -40.55 21.79 -11.27
N ALA A 509 -40.56 22.44 -12.43
CA ALA A 509 -40.92 23.86 -12.52
C ALA A 509 -42.43 24.06 -12.38
N VAL A 510 -42.82 24.95 -11.46
CA VAL A 510 -44.21 25.37 -11.25
C VAL A 510 -44.47 26.77 -11.81
N GLU A 511 -45.75 27.17 -11.87
CA GLU A 511 -46.13 28.52 -12.31
C GLU A 511 -45.45 29.60 -11.47
N GLY A 512 -45.01 30.68 -12.12
CA GLY A 512 -44.22 31.74 -11.48
C GLY A 512 -42.71 31.49 -11.49
N GLY A 513 -42.25 30.34 -12.01
CA GLY A 513 -40.82 30.02 -12.16
C GLY A 513 -40.18 29.42 -10.91
N GLY A 514 -41.00 29.03 -9.93
CA GLY A 514 -40.55 28.31 -8.73
C GLY A 514 -40.13 26.87 -9.05
N PHE A 515 -39.30 26.31 -8.18
CA PHE A 515 -38.89 24.92 -8.17
C PHE A 515 -39.58 24.20 -7.00
N GLU A 516 -40.45 23.24 -7.33
CA GLU A 516 -41.08 22.38 -6.33
C GLU A 516 -40.28 21.08 -6.23
N ARG A 517 -39.78 20.76 -5.03
CA ARG A 517 -39.04 19.52 -4.75
C ARG A 517 -40.03 18.38 -4.55
N ILE A 518 -39.75 17.24 -5.19
CA ILE A 518 -40.53 16.01 -5.05
C ILE A 518 -39.72 14.98 -4.26
N VAL A 519 -38.46 14.77 -4.65
CA VAL A 519 -37.49 14.00 -3.86
C VAL A 519 -36.49 14.98 -3.26
N GLU A 520 -36.41 15.02 -1.94
CA GLU A 520 -35.47 15.88 -1.22
C GLU A 520 -34.04 15.32 -1.33
N ARG A 521 -33.05 16.20 -1.15
CA ARG A 521 -31.66 15.80 -1.00
C ARG A 521 -31.47 14.95 0.28
N GLY A 522 -30.65 13.90 0.19
CA GLY A 522 -30.35 13.01 1.31
C GLY A 522 -31.35 11.85 1.46
N GLU A 523 -32.32 11.73 0.54
CA GLU A 523 -33.27 10.62 0.54
C GLU A 523 -32.56 9.32 0.13
N THR A 524 -32.82 8.22 0.86
CA THR A 524 -32.19 6.92 0.60
C THR A 524 -32.60 6.36 -0.75
N ILE A 525 -31.65 5.81 -1.51
CA ILE A 525 -31.88 5.21 -2.83
C ILE A 525 -31.85 3.68 -2.68
N PRO A 526 -32.84 2.94 -3.22
CA PRO A 526 -33.93 3.40 -4.10
C PRO A 526 -35.09 4.12 -3.37
N THR A 527 -35.77 5.04 -4.07
CA THR A 527 -36.93 5.80 -3.54
C THR A 527 -38.00 6.08 -4.60
N VAL A 528 -39.24 6.34 -4.16
CA VAL A 528 -40.40 6.71 -5.00
C VAL A 528 -41.23 7.75 -4.25
N GLU A 529 -41.37 8.94 -4.82
CA GLU A 529 -42.16 10.03 -4.25
C GLU A 529 -43.15 10.61 -5.26
N SER A 530 -44.34 11.00 -4.80
CA SER A 530 -45.43 11.49 -5.66
C SER A 530 -46.05 12.77 -5.10
N VAL A 531 -46.28 13.76 -5.96
CA VAL A 531 -46.93 15.03 -5.60
C VAL A 531 -48.02 15.36 -6.61
N GLU A 532 -49.20 15.76 -6.10
CA GLU A 532 -50.32 16.20 -6.94
C GLU A 532 -50.18 17.68 -7.33
N PHE A 533 -50.25 17.95 -8.63
CA PHE A 533 -50.29 19.27 -9.24
C PHE A 533 -51.62 19.51 -9.97
N THR A 534 -51.83 20.72 -10.48
CA THR A 534 -53.03 21.08 -11.25
C THR A 534 -52.70 22.05 -12.38
N THR A 535 -53.59 22.13 -13.38
CA THR A 535 -53.52 23.13 -14.45
C THR A 535 -53.69 24.55 -13.93
N THR A 536 -53.04 25.50 -14.60
CA THR A 536 -53.04 26.93 -14.23
C THR A 536 -53.80 27.79 -15.24
N VAL A 537 -54.17 27.19 -16.38
CA VAL A 537 -54.94 27.83 -17.45
C VAL A 537 -56.24 27.07 -17.69
N ASP A 538 -57.35 27.80 -17.86
CA ASP A 538 -58.64 27.22 -18.22
C ASP A 538 -58.55 26.46 -19.56
N ASP A 539 -59.24 25.32 -19.65
CA ASP A 539 -59.28 24.45 -20.83
C ASP A 539 -57.89 23.95 -21.30
N GLN A 540 -56.90 23.91 -20.39
CA GLN A 540 -55.58 23.36 -20.66
C GLN A 540 -55.65 21.84 -20.87
N THR A 541 -55.32 21.39 -22.08
CA THR A 541 -55.38 19.98 -22.51
C THR A 541 -54.02 19.30 -22.60
N ALA A 542 -52.94 20.08 -22.41
CA ALA A 542 -51.57 19.59 -22.40
C ALA A 542 -50.77 20.32 -21.32
N VAL A 543 -50.01 19.57 -20.53
CA VAL A 543 -49.26 20.10 -19.38
C VAL A 543 -47.78 19.78 -19.56
N PRO A 544 -46.93 20.80 -19.79
CA PRO A 544 -45.49 20.59 -19.91
C PRO A 544 -44.89 20.32 -18.53
N ILE A 545 -44.23 19.17 -18.39
CA ILE A 545 -43.48 18.77 -17.21
C ILE A 545 -42.00 19.00 -17.49
N ARG A 546 -41.37 19.90 -16.71
CA ARG A 546 -39.94 20.20 -16.79
C ARG A 546 -39.27 19.80 -15.49
N VAL A 547 -38.40 18.82 -15.56
CA VAL A 547 -37.72 18.17 -14.44
C VAL A 547 -36.37 18.82 -14.21
N PHE A 548 -36.09 19.22 -12.98
CA PHE A 548 -34.83 19.87 -12.58
C PHE A 548 -34.19 19.17 -11.39
N GLN A 549 -32.87 19.32 -11.27
CA GLN A 549 -32.06 18.92 -10.13
C GLN A 549 -31.34 20.14 -9.54
N GLY A 550 -31.43 20.35 -8.23
CA GLY A 550 -30.71 21.43 -7.54
C GLY A 550 -31.43 21.97 -6.31
N GLU A 551 -30.83 22.98 -5.65
CA GLU A 551 -31.33 23.51 -4.37
C GLU A 551 -31.88 24.94 -4.44
N HIS A 552 -31.81 25.59 -5.61
CA HIS A 552 -32.25 26.98 -5.75
C HIS A 552 -33.78 27.06 -5.87
N GLU A 553 -34.45 28.01 -5.19
CA GLU A 553 -35.92 28.16 -5.21
C GLU A 553 -36.51 28.48 -6.60
N THR A 554 -35.71 29.10 -7.47
CA THR A 554 -36.04 29.36 -8.88
C THR A 554 -35.56 28.21 -9.77
N ALA A 555 -36.49 27.57 -10.49
CA ALA A 555 -36.20 26.37 -11.29
C ALA A 555 -35.13 26.60 -12.37
N THR A 556 -35.11 27.75 -13.04
CA THR A 556 -34.13 28.02 -14.11
C THR A 556 -32.70 28.28 -13.62
N ARG A 557 -32.48 28.29 -12.30
CA ARG A 557 -31.14 28.33 -11.69
C ARG A 557 -30.67 26.95 -11.22
N ASN A 558 -31.53 25.94 -11.37
CA ASN A 558 -31.20 24.54 -11.19
C ASN A 558 -30.92 23.91 -12.56
N GLU A 559 -30.36 22.71 -12.54
CA GLU A 559 -30.03 21.96 -13.75
C GLU A 559 -31.29 21.33 -14.34
N LEU A 560 -31.61 21.65 -15.60
CA LEU A 560 -32.72 21.01 -16.33
C LEU A 560 -32.28 19.60 -16.75
N LEU A 561 -32.99 18.57 -16.31
CA LEU A 561 -32.71 17.19 -16.69
C LEU A 561 -33.55 16.74 -17.90
N ALA A 562 -34.85 17.02 -17.89
CA ALA A 562 -35.75 16.57 -18.93
C ALA A 562 -36.99 17.47 -19.08
N GLU A 563 -37.62 17.38 -20.25
CA GLU A 563 -38.91 18.00 -20.54
C GLU A 563 -39.77 17.05 -21.36
N PHE A 564 -41.02 16.85 -20.92
CA PHE A 564 -42.04 16.10 -21.64
C PHE A 564 -43.41 16.74 -21.41
N VAL A 565 -44.44 16.25 -22.09
CA VAL A 565 -45.77 16.86 -22.06
C VAL A 565 -46.81 15.79 -21.80
N LEU A 566 -47.54 15.90 -20.69
CA LEU A 566 -48.76 15.12 -20.47
C LEU A 566 -49.85 15.65 -21.39
N THR A 567 -50.41 14.78 -22.24
CA THR A 567 -51.46 15.14 -23.20
C THR A 567 -52.82 14.55 -22.78
N ASP A 568 -53.88 14.88 -23.52
CA ASP A 568 -55.24 14.38 -23.30
C ASP A 568 -55.91 14.74 -21.96
N VAL A 569 -55.41 15.77 -21.26
CA VAL A 569 -56.06 16.31 -20.05
C VAL A 569 -57.44 16.91 -20.40
N PRO A 570 -58.55 16.52 -19.73
CA PRO A 570 -59.88 17.02 -20.02
C PRO A 570 -60.00 18.56 -19.86
N PRO A 571 -60.62 19.28 -20.81
CA PRO A 571 -60.78 20.73 -20.71
C PRO A 571 -61.73 21.09 -19.57
N THR A 572 -61.16 21.66 -18.50
CA THR A 572 -61.86 22.08 -17.28
C THR A 572 -61.31 23.43 -16.79
N SER A 573 -61.91 24.02 -15.75
CA SER A 573 -61.37 25.23 -15.11
C SER A 573 -59.99 24.99 -14.52
N ALA A 574 -59.11 25.99 -14.58
CA ALA A 574 -57.82 25.96 -13.89
C ALA A 574 -58.00 25.58 -12.42
N GLY A 575 -57.08 24.78 -11.88
CA GLY A 575 -57.16 24.29 -10.50
C GLY A 575 -58.02 23.03 -10.30
N THR A 576 -58.54 22.41 -11.38
CA THR A 576 -59.47 21.27 -11.29
C THR A 576 -58.83 19.91 -11.60
N PRO A 577 -58.04 19.74 -12.68
CA PRO A 577 -57.36 18.47 -12.94
C PRO A 577 -56.34 18.15 -11.84
N ALA A 578 -56.40 16.95 -11.27
CA ALA A 578 -55.37 16.44 -10.38
C ALA A 578 -54.35 15.66 -11.21
N ILE A 579 -53.12 16.16 -11.31
CA ILE A 579 -52.04 15.56 -12.09
C ILE A 579 -51.03 15.05 -11.08
N GLU A 580 -50.93 13.74 -10.90
CA GLU A 580 -49.95 13.13 -10.02
C GLU A 580 -48.61 13.03 -10.76
N VAL A 581 -47.57 13.65 -10.22
CA VAL A 581 -46.21 13.50 -10.73
C VAL A 581 -45.42 12.64 -9.76
N THR A 582 -44.99 11.48 -10.23
CA THR A 582 -44.19 10.50 -9.48
C THR A 582 -42.75 10.55 -9.97
N VAL A 583 -41.81 10.68 -9.05
CA VAL A 583 -40.37 10.59 -9.29
C VAL A 583 -39.85 9.37 -8.55
N SER A 584 -39.22 8.45 -9.26
CA SER A 584 -38.56 7.29 -8.68
C SER A 584 -37.10 7.23 -9.07
N ILE A 585 -36.27 6.74 -8.15
CA ILE A 585 -34.84 6.52 -8.33
C ILE A 585 -34.56 5.07 -7.95
N ASP A 586 -34.01 4.29 -8.86
CA ASP A 586 -33.68 2.89 -8.61
C ASP A 586 -32.24 2.69 -8.08
N GLU A 587 -31.87 1.43 -7.84
CA GLU A 587 -30.54 1.01 -7.35
C GLU A 587 -29.38 1.38 -8.30
N ASN A 588 -29.68 1.53 -9.60
CA ASN A 588 -28.74 1.98 -10.62
C ASN A 588 -28.76 3.51 -10.80
N ARG A 589 -29.50 4.21 -9.93
CA ARG A 589 -29.72 5.67 -9.95
C ARG A 589 -30.42 6.17 -11.22
N TRP A 590 -31.18 5.33 -11.92
CA TRP A 590 -32.04 5.78 -13.02
C TRP A 590 -33.22 6.54 -12.45
N ILE A 591 -33.47 7.72 -13.00
CA ILE A 591 -34.56 8.58 -12.55
C ILE A 591 -35.73 8.38 -13.51
N ASN A 592 -36.83 7.83 -13.02
CA ASN A 592 -38.09 7.76 -13.78
C ASN A 592 -39.03 8.83 -13.27
N VAL A 593 -39.48 9.70 -14.16
CA VAL A 593 -40.51 10.70 -13.87
C VAL A 593 -41.74 10.38 -14.68
N GLU A 594 -42.84 10.14 -13.99
CA GLU A 594 -44.15 9.83 -14.55
C GLU A 594 -45.14 10.92 -14.15
N ALA A 595 -45.97 11.36 -15.09
CA ALA A 595 -47.11 12.22 -14.83
C ALA A 595 -48.39 11.48 -15.25
N ASP A 596 -49.32 11.28 -14.33
CA ASP A 596 -50.61 10.62 -14.57
C ASP A 596 -51.79 11.55 -14.28
N HIS A 597 -52.83 11.42 -15.09
CA HIS A 597 -54.14 12.00 -14.82
C HIS A 597 -55.24 10.98 -15.17
N ASP A 598 -55.86 10.40 -14.14
CA ASP A 598 -57.03 9.50 -14.28
C ASP A 598 -56.74 8.29 -15.21
N GLY A 599 -55.49 7.79 -15.18
CA GLY A 599 -55.02 6.64 -15.96
C GLY A 599 -54.46 6.98 -17.35
N ASP A 600 -54.45 8.26 -17.75
CA ASP A 600 -53.65 8.74 -18.87
C ASP A 600 -52.29 9.20 -18.34
N SER A 601 -51.24 8.43 -18.65
CA SER A 601 -49.88 8.62 -18.13
C SER A 601 -48.87 8.92 -19.23
N GLU A 602 -47.94 9.83 -18.96
CA GLU A 602 -46.72 10.04 -19.75
C GLU A 602 -45.50 9.95 -18.83
N ALA A 603 -44.45 9.26 -19.27
CA ALA A 603 -43.26 9.04 -18.45
C ALA A 603 -41.96 9.25 -19.25
N ILE A 604 -40.91 9.60 -18.53
CA ILE A 604 -39.55 9.69 -19.06
C ILE A 604 -38.57 9.02 -18.09
N THR A 605 -37.70 8.20 -18.63
CA THR A 605 -36.52 7.69 -17.92
C THR A 605 -35.34 8.56 -18.28
N ILE A 606 -34.73 9.15 -17.27
CA ILE A 606 -33.50 9.91 -17.36
C ILE A 606 -32.38 8.96 -16.95
N ASP A 607 -31.71 8.42 -17.96
CA ASP A 607 -30.50 7.64 -17.81
C ASP A 607 -29.30 8.59 -17.64
N PRO A 608 -28.51 8.49 -16.56
CA PRO A 608 -27.27 9.23 -16.42
C PRO A 608 -26.36 9.11 -17.65
N ALA A 609 -26.21 7.91 -18.23
CA ALA A 609 -25.28 7.62 -19.32
C ALA A 609 -25.75 8.14 -20.69
N THR A 610 -27.07 8.29 -20.87
CA THR A 610 -27.64 8.66 -22.16
C THR A 610 -28.17 10.10 -22.14
N GLU A 611 -27.39 11.07 -22.64
CA GLU A 611 -27.90 12.38 -23.09
C GLU A 611 -28.84 12.24 -24.32
N ARG A 612 -29.94 11.50 -24.16
CA ARG A 612 -31.05 11.51 -25.12
C ARG A 612 -32.32 11.99 -24.46
N SER A 613 -32.27 13.24 -24.01
CA SER A 613 -33.40 14.10 -24.26
C SER A 613 -32.89 15.50 -24.59
N LEU A 614 -33.22 15.94 -25.81
CA LEU A 614 -33.07 17.31 -26.35
C LEU A 614 -31.72 17.64 -27.00
N ARG A 615 -31.70 17.46 -28.35
CA ARG A 615 -30.78 18.03 -29.38
C ARG A 615 -29.54 17.21 -29.76
N ASP A 616 -29.71 16.19 -30.60
CA ASP A 616 -29.04 16.13 -31.92
C ASP A 616 -29.34 14.82 -32.67
N GLY A 617 -30.05 14.96 -33.78
CA GLY A 617 -30.35 13.88 -34.72
C GLY A 617 -29.61 14.07 -36.03
N THR A 618 -28.27 14.19 -36.05
CA THR A 618 -27.53 14.12 -37.35
C THR A 618 -26.03 13.75 -37.31
N ARG A 619 -25.40 13.43 -36.17
CA ARG A 619 -23.92 13.24 -36.14
C ARG A 619 -23.38 11.80 -36.14
N ARG A 620 -24.24 10.79 -35.92
CA ARG A 620 -23.85 9.37 -35.73
C ARG A 620 -23.23 8.65 -36.94
N GLN A 621 -23.11 9.28 -38.11
CA GLN A 621 -22.52 8.65 -39.29
C GLN A 621 -21.10 9.13 -39.63
N SER A 622 -20.53 10.11 -38.92
CA SER A 622 -19.17 10.62 -39.24
C SER A 622 -18.08 10.28 -38.22
N GLU A 623 -18.42 9.80 -37.02
CA GLU A 623 -17.46 9.55 -35.93
C GLU A 623 -16.98 8.09 -35.85
N GLN A 624 -17.77 7.12 -36.35
CA GLN A 624 -17.40 5.69 -36.36
C GLN A 624 -16.39 5.27 -37.44
N GLU A 625 -15.92 6.19 -38.29
CA GLU A 625 -15.00 5.89 -39.41
C GLU A 625 -13.60 6.53 -39.28
N ARG A 626 -13.25 7.14 -38.14
CA ARG A 626 -11.92 7.73 -37.94
C ARG A 626 -11.00 6.80 -37.16
N PRO A 627 -9.77 6.51 -37.64
CA PRO A 627 -8.85 5.62 -36.94
C PRO A 627 -8.48 6.21 -35.58
N ALA A 628 -8.52 5.39 -34.53
CA ALA A 628 -8.06 5.76 -33.20
C ALA A 628 -6.62 6.29 -33.27
N PRO A 629 -6.29 7.40 -32.58
CA PRO A 629 -4.91 7.85 -32.46
C PRO A 629 -4.08 6.76 -31.79
N ARG A 630 -2.84 6.59 -32.23
CA ARG A 630 -1.94 5.57 -31.70
C ARG A 630 -1.41 6.05 -30.35
N LEU A 631 -1.81 5.39 -29.25
CA LEU A 631 -1.20 5.60 -27.95
C LEU A 631 0.22 5.02 -28.01
N VAL A 632 1.24 5.85 -27.77
CA VAL A 632 2.65 5.43 -27.71
C VAL A 632 3.01 5.36 -26.24
N THR A 633 3.31 4.16 -25.76
CA THR A 633 3.85 3.97 -24.40
C THR A 633 5.36 4.15 -24.44
N THR A 634 6.01 4.45 -23.32
CA THR A 634 7.46 4.70 -23.26
C THR A 634 8.32 3.57 -23.85
N ARG A 635 7.78 2.35 -23.98
CA ARG A 635 8.43 1.22 -24.67
C ARG A 635 8.61 1.43 -26.19
N ASP A 636 7.71 2.15 -26.84
CA ASP A 636 7.72 2.33 -28.30
C ASP A 636 8.71 3.41 -28.77
N GLU A 637 9.07 4.36 -27.91
CA GLU A 637 10.08 5.40 -28.20
C GLU A 637 11.52 4.86 -28.15
N ASP A 638 11.80 3.90 -27.26
CA ASP A 638 13.12 3.30 -27.07
C ASP A 638 13.53 2.36 -28.24
N GLU A 639 12.57 1.76 -28.95
CA GLU A 639 12.85 0.87 -30.10
C GLU A 639 12.93 1.60 -31.45
N ALA A 640 12.26 2.75 -31.63
CA ALA A 640 12.21 3.47 -32.90
C ALA A 640 13.37 4.46 -33.12
N THR A 641 14.02 4.92 -32.06
CA THR A 641 15.13 5.90 -32.11
C THR A 641 16.51 5.27 -32.31
N ALA A 642 16.63 3.94 -32.32
CA ALA A 642 17.91 3.24 -32.39
C ALA A 642 18.51 3.10 -33.82
N SER A 643 17.84 3.54 -34.89
CA SER A 643 18.25 3.19 -36.26
C SER A 643 18.61 4.33 -37.23
N ASP A 644 18.50 5.59 -36.87
CA ASP A 644 18.94 6.67 -37.77
C ASP A 644 19.18 7.97 -36.99
N GLU A 645 20.45 8.32 -36.75
CA GLU A 645 21.04 9.65 -37.00
C GLU A 645 22.28 9.93 -36.16
N SER A 646 23.38 10.29 -36.83
CA SER A 646 24.36 11.29 -36.41
C SER A 646 25.16 11.78 -37.64
N PRO A 647 25.88 12.93 -37.62
CA PRO A 647 26.05 13.89 -36.52
C PRO A 647 26.03 15.41 -36.91
N GLU A 648 26.22 16.24 -35.88
CA GLU A 648 26.90 17.57 -35.84
C GLU A 648 26.08 18.87 -35.69
N THR A 649 26.01 19.38 -34.45
CA THR A 649 26.22 20.80 -34.13
C THR A 649 26.88 20.90 -32.73
N SER A 650 28.21 21.06 -32.66
CA SER A 650 28.92 21.10 -31.37
C SER A 650 28.92 22.51 -30.75
N ALA A 651 28.23 22.70 -29.62
CA ALA A 651 28.54 23.77 -28.68
C ALA A 651 29.82 23.39 -27.90
N ALA A 652 30.68 24.36 -27.58
CA ALA A 652 31.89 24.10 -26.82
C ALA A 652 31.56 23.85 -25.33
N ARG A 653 32.16 22.82 -24.72
CA ARG A 653 32.01 22.49 -23.28
C ARG A 653 33.13 23.16 -22.46
N ASP A 654 32.80 23.67 -21.27
CA ASP A 654 33.80 24.13 -20.30
C ASP A 654 34.29 22.98 -19.40
N LEU A 655 35.43 23.19 -18.73
CA LEU A 655 36.08 22.15 -17.93
C LEU A 655 35.25 21.71 -16.71
N GLU A 656 34.43 22.61 -16.13
CA GLU A 656 33.58 22.29 -14.97
C GLU A 656 32.44 21.35 -15.38
N THR A 657 31.79 21.60 -16.52
CA THR A 657 30.77 20.71 -17.10
C THR A 657 31.36 19.34 -17.46
N LEU A 658 32.56 19.31 -18.06
CA LEU A 658 33.23 18.05 -18.41
C LEU A 658 33.58 17.21 -17.17
N ILE A 659 33.94 17.84 -16.06
CA ILE A 659 34.23 17.17 -14.79
C ILE A 659 32.95 16.55 -14.19
N ASP A 660 31.84 17.30 -14.18
CA ASP A 660 30.56 16.80 -13.66
C ASP A 660 30.03 15.62 -14.51
N GLU A 661 30.15 15.72 -15.83
CA GLU A 661 29.80 14.63 -16.75
C GLU A 661 30.71 13.40 -16.56
N ALA A 662 32.01 13.58 -16.36
CA ALA A 662 32.95 12.49 -16.08
C ALA A 662 32.67 11.80 -14.72
N LEU A 663 32.24 12.55 -13.70
CA LEU A 663 31.81 12.00 -12.42
C LEU A 663 30.52 11.16 -12.56
N ASP A 664 29.58 11.58 -13.41
CA ASP A 664 28.37 10.81 -13.69
C ASP A 664 28.70 9.50 -14.40
N VAL A 665 29.57 9.52 -15.42
CA VAL A 665 30.08 8.31 -16.09
C VAL A 665 30.77 7.37 -15.08
N ARG A 666 31.61 7.90 -14.20
CA ARG A 666 32.28 7.16 -13.14
C ARG A 666 31.30 6.46 -12.19
N ASN A 667 30.23 7.15 -11.79
CA ASN A 667 29.18 6.60 -10.93
C ASN A 667 28.33 5.54 -11.66
N GLN A 668 28.09 5.70 -12.96
CA GLN A 668 27.39 4.72 -13.78
C GLN A 668 28.20 3.43 -13.93
N LEU A 669 29.50 3.52 -14.19
CA LEU A 669 30.41 2.37 -14.19
C LEU A 669 30.47 1.70 -12.82
N HIS A 670 30.56 2.48 -11.75
CA HIS A 670 30.57 1.95 -10.38
C HIS A 670 29.27 1.21 -10.05
N ARG A 671 28.11 1.66 -10.57
CA ARG A 671 26.86 0.88 -10.49
C ARG A 671 26.97 -0.43 -11.26
N GLY A 672 27.54 -0.44 -12.47
CA GLY A 672 27.84 -1.66 -13.23
C GLY A 672 28.74 -2.64 -12.45
N VAL A 673 29.76 -2.13 -11.75
CA VAL A 673 30.63 -2.89 -10.83
C VAL A 673 29.80 -3.52 -9.69
N LEU A 674 28.85 -2.77 -9.12
CA LEU A 674 27.92 -3.28 -8.10
C LEU A 674 26.93 -4.32 -8.64
N TYR A 675 26.48 -4.19 -9.90
CA TYR A 675 25.64 -5.18 -10.58
C TYR A 675 26.41 -6.48 -10.90
N CYS A 676 27.66 -6.37 -11.37
CA CYS A 676 28.56 -7.53 -11.53
C CYS A 676 28.87 -8.22 -10.21
N ARG A 677 29.00 -7.47 -9.10
CA ARG A 677 29.14 -8.05 -7.74
C ARG A 677 27.86 -8.77 -7.25
N ARG A 678 26.68 -8.44 -7.78
CA ARG A 678 25.38 -8.97 -7.34
C ARG A 678 24.81 -10.13 -8.16
N SER A 679 25.24 -10.32 -9.42
CA SER A 679 24.54 -11.23 -10.35
C SER A 679 25.15 -12.63 -10.41
N ILE A 680 24.43 -13.62 -9.89
CA ILE A 680 24.47 -15.01 -10.37
C ILE A 680 23.02 -15.49 -10.47
N ASP A 681 22.32 -14.99 -11.51
CA ASP A 681 21.41 -15.74 -12.40
C ASP A 681 20.60 -14.74 -13.28
N ASN A 682 21.01 -14.61 -14.54
CA ASN A 682 20.27 -14.10 -15.72
C ASN A 682 19.63 -12.69 -15.74
N GLU A 683 20.33 -11.65 -15.28
CA GLU A 683 20.06 -10.25 -15.71
C GLU A 683 21.23 -9.69 -16.55
N VAL A 684 21.72 -10.48 -17.51
CA VAL A 684 22.71 -10.01 -18.50
C VAL A 684 22.15 -8.82 -19.29
N ALA A 685 20.82 -8.73 -19.45
CA ALA A 685 20.16 -7.62 -20.13
C ALA A 685 20.31 -6.28 -19.40
N ASP A 686 20.18 -6.24 -18.07
CA ASP A 686 20.22 -4.98 -17.30
C ASP A 686 21.65 -4.46 -17.13
N LEU A 687 22.61 -5.37 -16.95
CA LEU A 687 24.04 -5.01 -16.99
C LEU A 687 24.43 -4.50 -18.37
N ARG A 688 24.00 -5.19 -19.44
CA ARG A 688 24.28 -4.78 -20.81
C ARG A 688 23.63 -3.43 -21.14
N ASP A 689 22.38 -3.21 -20.75
CA ASP A 689 21.66 -1.94 -20.90
C ASP A 689 22.35 -0.81 -20.11
N ASN A 690 22.83 -1.07 -18.89
CA ASN A 690 23.62 -0.10 -18.12
C ASN A 690 24.94 0.26 -18.83
N LEU A 691 25.66 -0.72 -19.37
CA LEU A 691 26.91 -0.49 -20.11
C LEU A 691 26.67 0.20 -21.46
N GLU A 692 25.59 -0.13 -22.17
CA GLU A 692 25.18 0.53 -23.43
C GLU A 692 24.76 1.99 -23.19
N LYS A 693 24.05 2.28 -22.09
CA LYS A 693 23.72 3.65 -21.67
C LYS A 693 24.97 4.43 -21.28
N THR A 694 25.87 3.81 -20.52
CA THR A 694 27.15 4.43 -20.14
C THR A 694 27.99 4.75 -21.38
N THR A 695 28.04 3.83 -22.36
CA THR A 695 28.77 4.04 -23.62
C THR A 695 28.19 5.21 -24.43
N ARG A 696 26.85 5.29 -24.58
CA ARG A 696 26.18 6.41 -25.26
C ARG A 696 26.41 7.75 -24.57
N ASN A 697 26.47 7.77 -23.23
CA ASN A 697 26.78 8.98 -22.47
C ASN A 697 28.21 9.45 -22.75
N ILE A 698 29.19 8.54 -22.78
CA ILE A 698 30.58 8.89 -23.11
C ILE A 698 30.71 9.36 -24.56
N GLU A 699 30.05 8.72 -25.52
CA GLU A 699 30.01 9.14 -26.93
C GLU A 699 29.55 10.59 -27.10
N SER A 700 28.50 10.97 -26.36
CA SER A 700 27.98 12.35 -26.33
C SER A 700 29.02 13.34 -25.79
N ILE A 701 29.82 12.94 -24.80
CA ILE A 701 30.86 13.77 -24.18
C ILE A 701 32.06 13.93 -25.11
N VAL A 702 32.57 12.83 -25.66
CA VAL A 702 33.76 12.80 -26.55
C VAL A 702 33.48 13.45 -27.92
N GLY A 703 32.23 13.44 -28.38
CA GLY A 703 31.80 14.02 -29.66
C GLY A 703 31.77 15.55 -29.72
N THR A 704 32.06 16.28 -28.64
CA THR A 704 32.07 17.75 -28.62
C THR A 704 33.45 18.34 -28.35
N ASN A 705 33.74 19.51 -28.92
CA ASN A 705 34.98 20.22 -28.65
C ASN A 705 34.96 20.90 -27.27
N THR A 706 36.03 20.75 -26.49
CA THR A 706 36.30 21.50 -25.26
C THR A 706 36.84 22.90 -25.58
N GLU A 707 36.38 23.95 -24.87
CA GLU A 707 37.01 25.27 -24.94
C GLU A 707 38.21 25.31 -23.95
N SER A 708 39.42 25.56 -24.48
CA SER A 708 40.68 25.55 -23.73
C SER A 708 40.65 26.50 -22.52
N ALA A 709 40.54 25.94 -21.32
CA ALA A 709 40.92 26.61 -20.09
C ALA A 709 42.42 26.38 -19.81
N ASP A 710 43.14 27.45 -19.47
CA ASP A 710 44.61 27.58 -19.29
C ASP A 710 45.30 26.63 -18.26
N LYS A 711 44.64 25.56 -17.79
CA LYS A 711 45.18 24.60 -16.82
C LYS A 711 45.87 23.44 -17.54
N ARG A 712 47.18 23.34 -17.31
CA ARG A 712 48.02 22.22 -17.75
C ARG A 712 48.43 21.37 -16.56
N ASP A 713 48.53 20.07 -16.76
CA ASP A 713 49.01 19.13 -15.77
C ASP A 713 50.55 19.13 -15.64
N GLU A 714 51.09 18.23 -14.81
CA GLU A 714 52.54 18.11 -14.56
C GLU A 714 53.36 17.69 -15.79
N ASP A 715 52.72 17.09 -16.80
CA ASP A 715 53.32 16.62 -18.05
C ASP A 715 53.16 17.65 -19.20
N GLY A 716 52.40 18.72 -18.98
CA GLY A 716 52.22 19.84 -19.90
C GLY A 716 51.06 19.68 -20.88
N GLU A 717 50.18 18.71 -20.65
CA GLU A 717 48.95 18.42 -21.41
C GLU A 717 47.77 19.26 -20.87
N GLU A 718 46.83 19.65 -21.74
CA GLU A 718 45.63 20.37 -21.32
C GLU A 718 44.70 19.41 -20.57
N VAL A 719 44.31 19.80 -19.36
CA VAL A 719 43.57 18.92 -18.43
C VAL A 719 42.24 18.41 -19.02
N GLY A 720 41.54 19.26 -19.77
CA GLY A 720 40.31 18.88 -20.46
C GLY A 720 40.54 17.82 -21.55
N ASP A 721 41.60 18.00 -22.36
CA ASP A 721 41.97 17.06 -23.42
C ASP A 721 42.36 15.68 -22.86
N ARG A 722 43.04 15.67 -21.71
CA ARG A 722 43.40 14.43 -21.00
C ARG A 722 42.17 13.70 -20.48
N LEU A 723 41.21 14.41 -19.89
CA LEU A 723 39.96 13.80 -19.38
C LEU A 723 39.08 13.28 -20.51
N VAL A 724 38.97 14.03 -21.62
CA VAL A 724 38.31 13.56 -22.86
C VAL A 724 39.04 12.33 -23.42
N GLY A 725 40.38 12.30 -23.37
CA GLY A 725 41.17 11.16 -23.81
C GLY A 725 40.95 9.90 -22.97
N GLU A 726 40.81 10.02 -21.64
CA GLU A 726 40.50 8.88 -20.77
C GLU A 726 39.06 8.39 -20.97
N LEU A 727 38.10 9.31 -21.13
CA LEU A 727 36.71 8.97 -21.49
C LEU A 727 36.63 8.23 -22.83
N ALA A 728 37.30 8.73 -23.87
CA ALA A 728 37.35 8.05 -25.18
C ALA A 728 37.96 6.64 -25.08
N ALA A 729 38.96 6.46 -24.23
CA ALA A 729 39.56 5.13 -24.03
C ALA A 729 38.68 4.18 -23.22
N VAL A 730 37.83 4.71 -22.32
CA VAL A 730 36.80 3.94 -21.61
C VAL A 730 35.67 3.56 -22.58
N GLU A 731 35.25 4.46 -23.45
CA GLU A 731 34.28 4.21 -24.54
C GLU A 731 34.75 3.06 -25.44
N ASP A 732 35.98 3.11 -25.94
CA ASP A 732 36.56 2.05 -26.77
C ASP A 732 36.59 0.70 -26.04
N SER A 733 36.88 0.71 -24.74
CA SER A 733 36.93 -0.50 -23.92
C SER A 733 35.53 -1.07 -23.67
N LEU A 734 34.53 -0.22 -23.42
CA LEU A 734 33.13 -0.62 -23.27
C LEU A 734 32.55 -1.15 -24.57
N ARG A 735 32.83 -0.51 -25.72
CA ARG A 735 32.42 -1.04 -27.03
C ARG A 735 33.03 -2.41 -27.30
N ALA A 736 34.31 -2.60 -27.00
CA ALA A 736 34.96 -3.90 -27.12
C ALA A 736 34.30 -4.96 -26.22
N LEU A 737 33.93 -4.59 -24.99
CA LEU A 737 33.20 -5.46 -24.07
C LEU A 737 31.76 -5.78 -24.53
N LEU A 738 31.11 -4.87 -25.26
CA LEU A 738 29.75 -5.03 -25.80
C LEU A 738 29.70 -5.79 -27.13
N ASP A 739 30.78 -5.76 -27.92
CA ASP A 739 30.95 -6.44 -29.21
C ASP A 739 31.36 -7.92 -29.09
N GLU A 740 31.95 -8.35 -27.96
CA GLU A 740 32.28 -9.76 -27.76
C GLU A 740 31.01 -10.62 -27.59
N ASP A 741 30.83 -11.62 -28.46
CA ASP A 741 29.72 -12.59 -28.47
C ASP A 741 29.85 -13.63 -27.33
N THR A 742 30.31 -13.19 -26.16
CA THR A 742 30.95 -14.05 -25.17
C THR A 742 29.95 -14.56 -24.13
N SER A 743 29.61 -15.83 -24.32
CA SER A 743 29.33 -16.82 -23.26
C SER A 743 30.43 -16.97 -22.18
N THR A 744 31.35 -16.01 -22.05
CA THR A 744 32.37 -15.87 -21.01
C THR A 744 32.23 -14.47 -20.40
N GLY A 745 31.71 -14.41 -19.18
CA GLY A 745 31.20 -13.18 -18.56
C GLY A 745 32.20 -12.04 -18.40
N LEU A 746 31.67 -10.82 -18.48
CA LEU A 746 32.28 -9.58 -18.00
C LEU A 746 32.91 -9.82 -16.62
N ALA A 747 34.23 -9.71 -16.51
CA ALA A 747 34.89 -9.86 -15.22
C ALA A 747 34.76 -8.56 -14.43
N PHE A 748 34.47 -8.69 -13.13
CA PHE A 748 34.45 -7.60 -12.17
C PHE A 748 35.70 -6.69 -12.28
N ASP A 749 36.87 -7.31 -12.43
CA ASP A 749 38.17 -6.64 -12.56
C ASP A 749 38.24 -5.72 -13.79
N ASP A 750 37.52 -6.02 -14.87
CA ASP A 750 37.54 -5.21 -16.10
C ASP A 750 36.78 -3.90 -15.92
N LEU A 751 35.64 -3.93 -15.22
CA LEU A 751 34.86 -2.72 -14.92
C LEU A 751 35.52 -1.85 -13.84
N GLU A 752 36.15 -2.47 -12.84
CA GLU A 752 36.92 -1.76 -11.82
C GLU A 752 38.12 -1.02 -12.44
N ALA A 753 38.81 -1.65 -13.40
CA ALA A 753 39.89 -1.00 -14.16
C ALA A 753 39.43 0.21 -14.98
N LEU A 754 38.17 0.25 -15.42
CA LEU A 754 37.57 1.40 -16.12
C LEU A 754 37.23 2.54 -15.15
N VAL A 755 36.73 2.22 -13.95
CA VAL A 755 36.50 3.21 -12.87
C VAL A 755 37.83 3.88 -12.48
N ASP A 756 38.87 3.08 -12.23
CA ASP A 756 40.22 3.56 -11.92
C ASP A 756 40.78 4.50 -13.00
N ARG A 757 40.36 4.29 -14.25
CA ARG A 757 40.83 5.08 -15.38
C ARG A 757 40.22 6.46 -15.42
N ILE A 758 38.92 6.58 -15.14
CA ILE A 758 38.25 7.86 -14.99
C ILE A 758 38.75 8.57 -13.73
N ASP A 759 38.98 7.84 -12.64
CA ASP A 759 39.52 8.40 -11.39
C ASP A 759 40.88 9.06 -11.63
N ARG A 760 41.79 8.45 -12.42
CA ARG A 760 43.06 9.09 -12.83
C ARG A 760 42.87 10.35 -13.68
N GLY A 761 41.86 10.39 -14.54
CA GLY A 761 41.53 11.56 -15.35
C GLY A 761 41.02 12.72 -14.48
N LEU A 762 40.14 12.41 -13.52
CA LEU A 762 39.60 13.35 -12.55
C LEU A 762 40.70 13.86 -11.59
N GLU A 763 41.64 13.00 -11.21
CA GLU A 763 42.83 13.37 -10.43
C GLU A 763 43.73 14.37 -11.16
N ALA A 764 43.98 14.15 -12.45
CA ALA A 764 44.70 15.11 -13.28
C ALA A 764 43.97 16.46 -13.40
N ALA A 765 42.65 16.47 -13.23
CA ALA A 765 41.82 17.68 -13.19
C ALA A 765 41.78 18.39 -11.83
N GLY A 766 42.45 17.84 -10.82
CA GLY A 766 42.46 18.39 -9.47
C GLY A 766 41.21 18.02 -8.67
N LEU A 767 40.69 16.79 -8.86
CA LEU A 767 39.78 16.09 -7.93
C LEU A 767 40.48 14.91 -7.21
N VAL A 768 40.05 14.59 -6.00
CA VAL A 768 40.59 13.54 -5.11
C VAL A 768 39.37 12.93 -4.55
N LEU A 769 39.29 11.64 -4.81
CA LEU A 769 38.17 10.81 -4.46
C LEU A 769 38.60 10.05 -3.22
N VAL A 770 37.79 10.13 -2.16
CA VAL A 770 38.00 9.35 -0.94
C VAL A 770 37.04 8.17 -1.00
N ASP A 771 37.59 6.97 -1.02
CA ASP A 771 36.83 5.73 -0.90
C ASP A 771 36.25 5.63 0.53
N PRO A 772 34.93 5.42 0.71
CA PRO A 772 34.31 5.29 2.04
C PRO A 772 34.88 4.18 2.93
N ASP A 773 35.62 3.21 2.39
CA ASP A 773 36.13 2.04 3.13
C ASP A 773 37.55 2.20 3.75
N GLY A 774 37.90 3.43 4.17
CA GLY A 774 39.23 3.87 4.62
C GLY A 774 40.22 2.82 5.17
N GLY A 775 41.23 2.48 4.36
CA GLY A 775 42.55 2.03 4.80
C GLY A 775 43.54 3.20 4.74
N ALA A 776 44.17 3.55 5.86
CA ALA A 776 45.04 4.72 5.97
C ALA A 776 46.34 4.62 5.14
N GLU A 777 46.63 5.62 4.29
CA GLU A 777 47.73 6.59 4.47
C GLU A 777 47.88 7.56 3.26
N THR A 778 47.88 8.87 3.56
CA THR A 778 48.32 10.04 2.75
C THR A 778 47.33 10.73 1.77
N ASP A 779 46.57 11.66 2.38
CA ASP A 779 45.98 12.94 1.92
C ASP A 779 46.47 13.55 0.58
N PRO A 780 45.56 13.71 -0.41
CA PRO A 780 45.78 14.60 -1.55
C PRO A 780 44.84 15.83 -1.63
N TYR A 781 44.01 16.15 -0.62
CA TYR A 781 43.47 17.50 -0.48
C TYR A 781 43.71 18.11 0.88
N ARG A 782 44.57 19.13 0.88
CA ARG A 782 44.57 20.18 1.89
C ARG A 782 43.24 20.94 1.87
N HIS A 783 42.22 20.34 2.44
CA HIS A 783 41.04 21.02 2.92
C HIS A 783 41.43 21.76 4.21
N ARG A 784 41.14 23.06 4.25
CA ARG A 784 41.28 23.82 5.49
C ARG A 784 39.96 23.72 6.24
N VAL A 785 40.02 23.23 7.48
CA VAL A 785 38.89 23.30 8.42
C VAL A 785 38.49 24.76 8.57
N VAL A 786 37.30 25.11 8.05
CA VAL A 786 36.81 26.51 8.06
C VAL A 786 36.20 26.84 9.43
N SER A 787 35.57 25.87 10.09
CA SER A 787 35.28 25.93 11.52
C SER A 787 34.99 24.53 12.09
N SER A 788 35.38 24.31 13.34
CA SER A 788 34.92 23.17 14.14
C SER A 788 33.97 23.71 15.19
N THR A 789 32.68 23.41 15.08
CA THR A 789 31.72 23.75 16.13
C THR A 789 31.57 22.52 17.01
N GLU A 790 32.12 22.56 18.22
CA GLU A 790 31.69 21.65 19.30
C GLU A 790 30.25 22.03 19.63
N SER A 791 29.29 21.33 19.02
CA SER A 791 27.91 21.42 19.43
C SER A 791 27.77 20.62 20.71
N SER A 792 27.54 21.31 21.83
CA SER A 792 27.17 20.67 23.08
C SER A 792 25.78 20.03 22.92
N VAL A 793 25.73 18.76 22.53
CA VAL A 793 24.55 17.92 22.68
C VAL A 793 24.48 17.52 24.17
N PRO A 794 23.30 17.54 24.82
CA PRO A 794 23.18 17.10 26.21
C PRO A 794 23.54 15.61 26.34
N GLU A 795 24.40 15.31 27.31
CA GLU A 795 24.73 13.98 27.85
C GLU A 795 25.29 12.92 26.87
N GLY A 796 26.63 12.81 26.84
CA GLY A 796 27.31 11.51 26.70
C GLY A 796 27.88 11.12 25.34
N ARG A 797 27.68 11.87 24.26
CA ARG A 797 28.36 11.61 22.97
C ARG A 797 29.30 12.77 22.60
N ILE A 798 30.60 12.48 22.53
CA ILE A 798 31.52 13.30 21.74
C ILE A 798 31.20 12.97 20.27
N VAL A 799 30.38 13.81 19.63
CA VAL A 799 30.22 13.82 18.18
C VAL A 799 31.07 14.98 17.67
N SER A 800 32.23 14.70 17.07
CA SER A 800 32.90 15.75 16.30
C SER A 800 32.16 15.88 14.97
N VAL A 801 31.30 16.90 14.87
CA VAL A 801 30.74 17.32 13.59
C VAL A 801 31.82 18.12 12.88
N GLN A 802 32.41 17.56 11.83
CA GLN A 802 33.31 18.33 10.98
C GLN A 802 32.52 18.94 9.84
N GLN A 803 32.45 20.28 9.84
CA GLN A 803 32.00 21.02 8.67
C GLN A 803 33.16 21.11 7.69
N ILE A 804 33.00 20.47 6.55
CA ILE A 804 33.97 20.55 5.46
C ILE A 804 33.31 21.36 4.35
N GLY A 805 33.96 22.45 3.96
CA GLY A 805 33.53 23.31 2.86
C GLY A 805 34.75 23.78 2.07
N TYR A 806 34.52 24.19 0.83
CA TYR A 806 35.53 24.83 0.00
C TYR A 806 35.28 26.33 -0.09
N GLU A 807 36.35 27.12 -0.04
CA GLU A 807 36.32 28.58 -0.04
C GLU A 807 36.86 29.11 -1.39
N ARG A 808 36.13 30.02 -2.03
CA ARG A 808 36.56 30.76 -3.22
C ARG A 808 36.39 32.25 -2.94
N ASP A 809 37.46 33.03 -3.12
CA ASP A 809 37.47 34.49 -2.93
C ASP A 809 36.94 35.01 -1.58
N GLY A 810 37.11 34.24 -0.50
CA GLY A 810 36.67 34.62 0.84
C GLY A 810 35.24 34.20 1.20
N ALA A 811 34.57 33.42 0.34
CA ALA A 811 33.22 32.90 0.57
C ALA A 811 33.17 31.36 0.49
N VAL A 812 32.43 30.72 1.39
CA VAL A 812 32.20 29.27 1.42
C VAL A 812 31.16 28.91 0.34
N CYS A 813 31.51 27.99 -0.56
CA CYS A 813 30.73 27.72 -1.76
C CYS A 813 29.81 26.50 -1.66
N ARG A 814 30.16 25.48 -0.86
CA ARG A 814 29.28 24.36 -0.46
C ARG A 814 29.68 23.81 0.91
N GLU A 815 28.70 23.30 1.65
CA GLU A 815 28.86 22.67 2.96
C GLU A 815 28.51 21.18 2.87
N ALA A 816 29.36 20.32 3.45
CA ALA A 816 29.05 18.93 3.75
C ALA A 816 29.28 18.65 5.24
N THR A 817 28.38 17.87 5.83
CA THR A 817 28.45 17.45 7.25
C THR A 817 28.96 16.02 7.32
N VAL A 818 30.12 15.80 7.94
CA VAL A 818 30.67 14.46 8.17
C VAL A 818 30.62 14.13 9.67
N VAL A 819 30.07 12.96 9.99
CA VAL A 819 29.97 12.40 11.35
C VAL A 819 31.14 11.42 11.55
N VAL A 820 31.97 11.64 12.57
CA VAL A 820 33.09 10.74 12.93
C VAL A 820 32.77 10.06 14.27
N SER A 821 33.02 8.75 14.34
CA SER A 821 32.62 7.86 15.45
C SER A 821 33.13 8.27 16.84
N ALA A 822 32.32 7.98 17.86
CA ALA A 822 32.67 8.12 19.28
C ALA A 822 33.71 7.06 19.72
N GLY A 823 34.64 7.42 20.60
CA GLY A 823 35.72 6.54 21.11
C GLY A 823 35.25 5.23 21.76
N SER A 824 36.19 4.39 22.23
CA SER A 824 35.91 3.06 22.81
C SER A 824 34.89 3.08 23.96
N PRO A 825 34.17 1.98 24.25
CA PRO A 825 33.18 1.93 25.35
C PRO A 825 33.74 2.44 26.68
N ALA A 826 34.97 2.06 27.02
CA ALA A 826 35.65 2.53 28.23
C ALA A 826 35.89 4.06 28.23
N GLU A 827 36.21 4.65 27.09
CA GLU A 827 36.36 6.10 26.94
C GLU A 827 35.01 6.83 27.05
N ARG A 828 33.91 6.22 26.60
CA ARG A 828 32.55 6.78 26.69
C ARG A 828 32.00 6.70 28.12
N VAL A 829 32.19 5.59 28.84
CA VAL A 829 31.89 5.49 30.29
C VAL A 829 32.71 6.50 31.10
N THR A 830 34.00 6.64 30.80
CA THR A 830 34.88 7.60 31.47
C THR A 830 34.43 9.04 31.23
N ALA A 831 34.04 9.37 29.99
CA ALA A 831 33.52 10.69 29.63
C ALA A 831 32.16 11.02 30.29
N ALA A 832 31.29 10.01 30.44
CA ALA A 832 29.96 10.18 31.03
C ALA A 832 29.97 10.25 32.57
N THR A 833 30.84 9.49 33.24
CA THR A 833 30.85 9.36 34.71
C THR A 833 31.94 10.19 35.40
N GLY A 834 32.96 10.62 34.66
CA GLY A 834 34.11 11.37 35.19
C GLY A 834 35.03 10.55 36.12
N GLN A 835 34.83 9.24 36.23
CA GLN A 835 35.67 8.33 37.02
C GLN A 835 36.54 7.48 36.10
N THR A 836 37.86 7.53 36.31
CA THR A 836 38.80 6.54 35.77
C THR A 836 39.02 5.47 36.84
N ASP A 837 38.45 4.27 36.66
CA ASP A 837 38.84 3.10 37.46
C ASP A 837 39.60 2.11 36.55
N PRO A 838 40.94 2.26 36.40
CA PRO A 838 41.73 1.41 35.53
C PRO A 838 41.94 -0.02 36.07
N ASP A 839 41.43 -0.35 37.26
CA ASP A 839 41.73 -1.62 37.96
C ASP A 839 40.54 -2.62 37.97
N ARG A 840 39.39 -2.30 37.35
CA ARG A 840 38.20 -3.18 37.35
C ARG A 840 37.83 -3.83 36.01
N SER A 841 38.28 -3.31 34.87
CA SER A 841 37.68 -3.66 33.56
C SER A 841 38.47 -4.66 32.70
N GLY A 842 39.35 -5.50 33.27
CA GLY A 842 40.04 -6.51 32.43
C GLY A 842 40.52 -7.76 33.14
N ASP A 843 41.19 -7.63 34.30
CA ASP A 843 42.05 -8.71 34.80
C ASP A 843 41.30 -9.87 35.52
N THR A 844 40.02 -9.69 35.88
CA THR A 844 39.18 -10.73 36.50
C THR A 844 38.40 -11.57 35.48
N LEU A 845 37.92 -10.96 34.38
CA LEU A 845 37.15 -11.65 33.34
C LEU A 845 38.09 -12.39 32.35
N ASP A 846 39.21 -11.77 31.97
CA ASP A 846 40.27 -12.38 31.12
C ASP A 846 40.84 -13.68 31.73
N ARG A 847 40.76 -13.82 33.06
CA ARG A 847 41.31 -14.97 33.79
C ARG A 847 40.34 -16.16 33.83
N ALA A 848 39.02 -15.91 33.85
CA ALA A 848 38.00 -16.96 33.84
C ALA A 848 37.83 -17.59 32.44
N ILE A 849 38.11 -16.83 31.38
CA ILE A 849 37.96 -17.29 30.00
C ILE A 849 39.23 -17.91 29.40
N ARG A 850 40.44 -17.63 29.91
CA ARG A 850 41.62 -18.46 29.56
C ARG A 850 41.44 -19.96 29.89
N ASP A 851 40.46 -20.28 30.74
CA ASP A 851 39.99 -21.64 31.04
C ASP A 851 38.85 -22.12 30.08
N ALA A 852 38.68 -21.48 28.91
CA ALA A 852 37.53 -21.43 28.00
C ALA A 852 36.59 -22.66 27.92
N ARG A 853 35.30 -22.39 28.16
CA ARG A 853 34.15 -23.27 27.86
C ARG A 853 33.66 -23.14 26.41
N ALA A 854 34.01 -22.12 25.62
CA ALA A 854 33.51 -21.99 24.24
C ALA A 854 33.95 -23.19 23.35
N PRO A 855 33.04 -23.86 22.62
CA PRO A 855 33.38 -24.95 21.71
C PRO A 855 34.09 -24.47 20.44
N ALA A 856 34.98 -25.29 19.89
CA ALA A 856 35.55 -25.05 18.56
C ALA A 856 34.48 -25.42 17.53
N VAL A 857 34.03 -24.43 16.75
CA VAL A 857 32.81 -24.53 15.95
C VAL A 857 32.95 -25.56 14.82
N GLU A 858 34.17 -25.80 14.33
CA GLU A 858 34.46 -26.78 13.28
C GLU A 858 34.20 -28.23 13.69
N GLN A 859 33.96 -28.48 14.99
CA GLN A 859 33.59 -29.80 15.52
C GLN A 859 32.09 -30.09 15.36
N PHE A 860 31.28 -29.10 14.99
CA PHE A 860 29.82 -29.20 14.88
C PHE A 860 29.33 -28.80 13.47
N PRO A 861 29.79 -29.49 12.42
CA PRO A 861 29.38 -29.18 11.06
C PRO A 861 27.93 -29.59 10.84
N SER A 862 27.22 -28.78 10.08
CA SER A 862 25.82 -29.03 9.82
C SER A 862 25.59 -29.96 8.65
N PRO A 863 24.41 -30.58 8.57
CA PRO A 863 24.11 -31.56 7.54
C PRO A 863 24.35 -31.00 6.13
N PRO A 864 24.92 -31.82 5.23
CA PRO A 864 25.03 -31.47 3.83
C PRO A 864 23.66 -31.47 3.17
N ARG A 865 23.47 -30.60 2.18
CA ARG A 865 22.26 -30.56 1.38
C ARG A 865 22.05 -31.85 0.63
N ARG A 866 20.82 -32.37 0.68
CA ARG A 866 20.41 -33.57 -0.04
C ARG A 866 18.96 -33.42 -0.44
N SER A 867 18.66 -33.66 -1.72
CA SER A 867 17.27 -33.81 -2.14
C SER A 867 16.70 -35.09 -1.50
N VAL A 868 15.62 -34.94 -0.73
CA VAL A 868 15.00 -36.01 0.05
C VAL A 868 13.48 -36.04 -0.16
N SER A 869 12.89 -37.23 -0.05
CA SER A 869 11.45 -37.41 -0.26
C SER A 869 10.71 -37.35 1.07
N TYR A 870 9.56 -36.68 1.10
CA TYR A 870 8.73 -36.62 2.30
C TYR A 870 8.34 -38.01 2.84
N GLU A 871 8.07 -38.97 1.96
CA GLU A 871 7.56 -40.29 2.35
C GLU A 871 8.58 -41.16 3.11
N ASP A 872 9.86 -40.81 3.00
CA ASP A 872 10.98 -41.55 3.58
C ASP A 872 11.40 -41.01 4.96
N PHE A 873 10.75 -39.97 5.48
CA PHE A 873 11.00 -39.49 6.84
C PHE A 873 10.33 -40.39 7.88
N GLU A 874 11.11 -40.87 8.84
CA GLU A 874 10.61 -41.58 10.02
C GLU A 874 10.52 -40.60 11.20
N ILE A 875 9.30 -40.19 11.57
CA ILE A 875 9.04 -39.29 12.70
C ILE A 875 9.22 -40.04 14.02
N SER A 876 10.13 -39.58 14.88
CA SER A 876 10.40 -40.16 16.20
C SER A 876 9.67 -39.44 17.33
N ALA A 877 9.56 -38.11 17.26
CA ALA A 877 8.91 -37.29 18.29
C ALA A 877 8.45 -35.93 17.73
N THR A 878 7.50 -35.28 18.41
CA THR A 878 7.19 -33.86 18.19
C THR A 878 8.09 -33.02 19.10
N LEU A 879 8.87 -32.11 18.51
CA LEU A 879 9.78 -31.22 19.22
C LEU A 879 9.08 -29.94 19.69
N GLY A 880 8.14 -29.42 18.89
CA GLY A 880 7.39 -28.21 19.24
C GLY A 880 6.16 -28.02 18.37
N THR A 881 5.14 -27.36 18.92
CA THR A 881 3.92 -26.98 18.19
C THR A 881 3.65 -25.50 18.42
N GLY A 882 3.73 -24.70 17.34
CA GLY A 882 3.41 -23.27 17.34
C GLY A 882 2.12 -22.98 16.56
N GLY A 883 1.68 -21.72 16.57
CA GLY A 883 0.44 -21.30 15.89
C GLY A 883 0.46 -21.43 14.36
N GLN A 884 1.65 -21.55 13.74
CA GLN A 884 1.83 -21.63 12.28
C GLN A 884 2.54 -22.90 11.80
N ALA A 885 3.24 -23.62 12.68
CA ALA A 885 4.01 -24.80 12.30
C ALA A 885 4.16 -25.81 13.45
N VAL A 886 4.36 -27.08 13.08
CA VAL A 886 4.74 -28.17 13.98
C VAL A 886 6.13 -28.64 13.57
N VAL A 887 7.00 -28.88 14.55
CA VAL A 887 8.37 -29.37 14.33
C VAL A 887 8.51 -30.77 14.91
N TYR A 888 9.06 -31.68 14.12
CA TYR A 888 9.28 -33.08 14.46
C TYR A 888 10.76 -33.43 14.50
N GLU A 889 11.15 -34.31 15.40
CA GLU A 889 12.41 -35.06 15.31
C GLU A 889 12.19 -36.21 14.33
N THR A 890 13.09 -36.33 13.36
CA THR A 890 12.97 -37.31 12.28
C THR A 890 14.31 -37.94 11.95
N THR A 891 14.26 -39.09 11.28
CA THR A 891 15.41 -39.69 10.59
C THR A 891 15.04 -39.90 9.12
N HIS A 892 16.03 -39.92 8.24
CA HIS A 892 15.81 -40.15 6.82
C HIS A 892 16.94 -41.05 6.26
N PRO A 893 16.63 -42.12 5.50
CA PRO A 893 17.61 -43.12 5.07
C PRO A 893 18.70 -42.55 4.15
N ALA A 894 18.39 -41.48 3.41
CA ALA A 894 19.37 -40.78 2.60
C ALA A 894 20.24 -39.77 3.38
N ILE A 895 20.10 -39.64 4.70
CA ILE A 895 20.89 -38.72 5.54
C ILE A 895 21.63 -39.55 6.59
N GLU A 896 22.89 -39.87 6.28
CA GLU A 896 23.69 -40.82 7.08
C GLU A 896 24.35 -40.18 8.31
N SER A 897 24.59 -38.87 8.29
CA SER A 897 25.21 -38.12 9.40
C SER A 897 24.99 -36.59 9.25
N PRO A 898 24.50 -35.90 10.30
CA PRO A 898 23.87 -36.48 11.49
C PRO A 898 22.63 -37.30 11.12
N ALA A 899 22.40 -38.42 11.84
CA ALA A 899 21.29 -39.33 11.55
C ALA A 899 19.91 -38.76 11.91
N ARG A 900 19.88 -37.72 12.76
CA ARG A 900 18.68 -37.02 13.21
C ARG A 900 18.60 -35.66 12.54
N ILE A 901 17.40 -35.30 12.11
CA ILE A 901 17.08 -34.00 11.50
C ILE A 901 15.73 -33.51 12.00
N ALA A 902 15.55 -32.19 12.05
CA ALA A 902 14.28 -31.59 12.41
C ALA A 902 13.43 -31.36 11.15
N LEU A 903 12.14 -31.71 11.19
CA LEU A 903 11.19 -31.51 10.09
C LEU A 903 10.12 -30.53 10.55
N LYS A 904 10.06 -29.35 9.91
CA LYS A 904 9.04 -28.33 10.16
C LYS A 904 7.94 -28.45 9.11
N GLU A 905 6.67 -28.53 9.53
CA GLU A 905 5.48 -28.57 8.69
C GLU A 905 4.49 -27.47 9.10
N PRO A 906 3.63 -26.95 8.19
CA PRO A 906 2.55 -26.05 8.58
C PRO A 906 1.58 -26.73 9.56
N ALA A 907 1.10 -25.98 10.55
CA ALA A 907 0.14 -26.51 11.52
C ALA A 907 -1.21 -26.80 10.85
N ARG A 908 -1.67 -28.05 10.91
CA ARG A 908 -3.00 -28.47 10.41
C ARG A 908 -3.99 -28.47 11.59
N GLY A 909 -4.81 -27.42 11.71
CA GLY A 909 -5.95 -27.43 12.63
C GLY A 909 -7.13 -28.28 12.11
N GLU A 910 -8.31 -28.15 12.71
CA GLU A 910 -9.59 -28.73 12.23
C GLU A 910 -10.08 -28.14 10.88
N ARG A 911 -9.26 -27.33 10.20
CA ARG A 911 -9.52 -26.62 8.94
C ARG A 911 -8.47 -26.97 7.87
N THR A 912 -8.84 -26.86 6.60
CA THR A 912 -7.93 -27.02 5.45
C THR A 912 -6.94 -25.84 5.40
N LEU A 913 -5.66 -26.11 5.09
CA LEU A 913 -4.64 -25.07 4.89
C LEU A 913 -4.99 -24.21 3.66
N THR A 914 -4.93 -22.87 3.80
CA THR A 914 -5.14 -21.92 2.70
C THR A 914 -3.90 -21.87 1.79
N HIS A 915 -4.07 -21.38 0.55
CA HIS A 915 -2.97 -21.21 -0.38
C HIS A 915 -1.91 -20.22 0.16
N ASP A 916 -2.32 -19.14 0.83
CA ASP A 916 -1.41 -18.13 1.37
C ASP A 916 -0.55 -18.68 2.50
N ALA A 917 -1.15 -19.49 3.39
CA ALA A 917 -0.40 -20.14 4.46
C ALA A 917 0.70 -21.08 3.91
N ILE A 918 0.46 -21.70 2.75
CA ILE A 918 1.43 -22.56 2.06
C ILE A 918 2.50 -21.70 1.37
N SER A 919 2.09 -20.67 0.62
CA SER A 919 2.99 -19.78 -0.11
C SER A 919 3.93 -19.00 0.83
N SER A 920 3.41 -18.42 1.91
CA SER A 920 4.23 -17.76 2.94
C SER A 920 5.20 -18.76 3.60
N PHE A 921 4.77 -19.99 3.88
CA PHE A 921 5.65 -21.00 4.46
C PHE A 921 6.82 -21.37 3.54
N LEU A 922 6.55 -21.53 2.23
CA LEU A 922 7.57 -21.84 1.23
C LEU A 922 8.53 -20.67 0.97
N GLN A 923 8.02 -19.44 0.94
CA GLN A 923 8.86 -18.24 0.80
C GLN A 923 9.87 -18.11 1.95
N ARG A 924 9.42 -18.34 3.20
CA ARG A 924 10.30 -18.36 4.39
C ARG A 924 11.38 -19.42 4.28
N ALA A 925 11.02 -20.61 3.80
CA ALA A 925 11.95 -21.71 3.60
C ALA A 925 13.02 -21.36 2.56
N GLN A 926 12.65 -20.67 1.47
CA GLN A 926 13.57 -20.23 0.42
C GLN A 926 14.53 -19.13 0.90
N THR A 927 14.06 -18.16 1.68
CA THR A 927 14.92 -17.11 2.26
C THR A 927 15.94 -17.71 3.22
N TRP A 928 15.51 -18.60 4.13
CA TRP A 928 16.40 -19.31 5.04
C TRP A 928 17.45 -20.13 4.27
N ARG A 929 17.01 -20.86 3.24
CA ARG A 929 17.89 -21.61 2.34
C ARG A 929 18.91 -20.70 1.65
N THR A 930 18.53 -19.49 1.25
CA THR A 930 19.44 -18.52 0.60
C THR A 930 20.55 -18.05 1.55
N VAL A 931 20.19 -17.75 2.80
CA VAL A 931 21.15 -17.32 3.84
C VAL A 931 22.12 -18.47 4.18
N ASP A 932 21.64 -19.72 4.27
CA ASP A 932 22.48 -20.92 4.47
C ASP A 932 23.33 -21.30 3.24
N ASP A 933 22.86 -21.05 2.02
CA ASP A 933 23.58 -21.38 0.77
C ASP A 933 24.87 -20.57 0.58
N ARG A 934 24.75 -19.24 0.71
CA ARG A 934 25.80 -18.31 0.30
C ARG A 934 27.00 -18.32 1.25
N GLU A 935 26.79 -18.73 2.50
CA GLU A 935 27.86 -18.99 3.47
C GLU A 935 28.70 -20.21 3.06
N ARG A 936 28.07 -21.26 2.52
CA ARG A 936 28.76 -22.51 2.11
C ARG A 936 29.64 -22.34 0.87
N GLU A 937 29.38 -21.34 0.03
CA GLU A 937 30.11 -21.08 -1.22
C GLU A 937 31.28 -20.09 -1.07
N SER A 938 31.21 -19.19 -0.09
CA SER A 938 32.28 -18.24 0.25
C SER A 938 33.46 -18.98 0.91
N ARG A 939 34.47 -19.37 0.12
CA ARG A 939 35.71 -20.03 0.61
C ARG A 939 36.50 -19.21 1.67
N ARG A 940 36.04 -18.02 2.04
CA ARG A 940 36.63 -17.13 3.05
C ARG A 940 36.19 -17.49 4.47
N TRP A 941 35.02 -18.11 4.65
CA TRP A 941 34.47 -18.53 5.94
C TRP A 941 34.16 -20.03 5.88
N ARG A 942 34.67 -20.79 6.85
CA ARG A 942 34.67 -22.25 6.82
C ARG A 942 33.34 -22.80 7.35
N SER A 943 32.29 -22.74 6.53
CA SER A 943 31.01 -23.46 6.68
C SER A 943 30.41 -23.57 8.10
N HIS A 944 29.29 -22.87 8.27
CA HIS A 944 28.15 -23.21 9.14
C HIS A 944 28.25 -22.90 10.64
N GLU A 945 28.81 -21.75 10.99
CA GLU A 945 29.23 -21.56 12.37
C GLU A 945 28.10 -21.11 13.32
N TYR A 946 27.12 -20.30 12.86
CA TYR A 946 26.10 -19.71 13.76
C TYR A 946 24.67 -19.58 13.19
N ILE A 947 24.37 -20.17 12.03
CA ILE A 947 23.02 -20.21 11.42
C ILE A 947 22.56 -21.68 11.40
N VAL A 948 21.28 -21.99 11.63
CA VAL A 948 20.77 -23.36 11.55
C VAL A 948 20.61 -23.81 10.11
N GLY A 949 21.10 -25.01 9.77
CA GLY A 949 21.22 -25.47 8.38
C GLY A 949 19.94 -26.01 7.78
N VAL A 950 19.72 -25.72 6.49
CA VAL A 950 18.60 -26.28 5.72
C VAL A 950 19.09 -27.44 4.86
N VAL A 951 18.51 -28.63 5.07
CA VAL A 951 18.85 -29.85 4.31
C VAL A 951 18.11 -29.87 2.98
N ASP A 952 16.80 -29.66 3.02
CA ASP A 952 15.91 -29.63 1.86
C ASP A 952 14.56 -28.98 2.20
N VAL A 953 13.79 -28.61 1.17
CA VAL A 953 12.47 -28.01 1.28
C VAL A 953 11.53 -28.68 0.29
N GLY A 954 10.30 -29.00 0.71
CA GLY A 954 9.29 -29.62 -0.16
C GLY A 954 8.33 -28.62 -0.78
N ASP A 955 8.20 -28.63 -2.12
CA ASP A 955 7.36 -27.69 -2.87
C ASP A 955 5.88 -28.14 -2.96
N THR A 956 5.60 -29.39 -3.34
CA THR A 956 4.23 -29.90 -3.52
C THR A 956 3.49 -30.19 -2.21
N ARG A 957 4.25 -30.53 -1.16
CA ARG A 957 3.78 -30.61 0.21
C ARG A 957 4.73 -29.73 1.01
N PRO A 958 4.29 -28.62 1.62
CA PRO A 958 5.18 -27.71 2.33
C PRO A 958 5.80 -28.38 3.56
N TRP A 959 7.13 -28.48 3.57
CA TRP A 959 7.94 -28.88 4.72
C TRP A 959 9.37 -28.34 4.59
N ILE A 960 10.07 -28.21 5.72
CA ILE A 960 11.48 -27.81 5.80
C ILE A 960 12.22 -28.87 6.61
N ALA A 961 13.20 -29.54 6.00
CA ALA A 961 14.13 -30.40 6.71
C ALA A 961 15.36 -29.58 7.10
N MET A 962 15.66 -29.51 8.38
CA MET A 962 16.71 -28.67 8.94
C MET A 962 17.57 -29.42 9.96
N GLU A 963 18.71 -28.83 10.29
CA GLU A 963 19.60 -29.34 11.33
C GLU A 963 18.84 -29.56 12.65
N TYR A 964 19.05 -30.74 13.25
CA TYR A 964 18.51 -31.03 14.56
C TYR A 964 19.40 -30.45 15.65
N MET A 965 18.84 -29.56 16.47
CA MET A 965 19.51 -28.88 17.56
C MET A 965 19.11 -29.55 18.89
N ASP A 966 20.01 -30.28 19.52
CA ASP A 966 19.71 -31.15 20.68
C ASP A 966 19.85 -30.47 22.06
N GLY A 967 20.28 -29.22 22.10
CA GLY A 967 20.52 -28.43 23.33
C GLY A 967 19.38 -27.49 23.75
N GLY A 968 18.19 -27.59 23.13
CA GLY A 968 17.03 -26.74 23.39
C GLY A 968 17.17 -25.32 22.80
N ASP A 969 16.30 -24.40 23.23
CA ASP A 969 16.33 -22.99 22.83
C ASP A 969 16.67 -22.03 23.99
N LEU A 970 17.00 -20.77 23.68
CA LEU A 970 17.36 -19.78 24.70
C LEU A 970 16.17 -19.38 25.59
N ALA A 971 14.92 -19.45 25.10
CA ALA A 971 13.76 -19.15 25.94
C ALA A 971 13.62 -20.17 27.08
N GLU A 972 13.81 -21.46 26.78
CA GLU A 972 13.83 -22.54 27.78
C GLU A 972 14.96 -22.36 28.80
N ARG A 973 16.13 -21.87 28.36
CA ARG A 973 17.27 -21.59 29.26
C ARG A 973 17.03 -20.41 30.18
N LEU A 974 16.25 -19.43 29.74
CA LEU A 974 15.94 -18.24 30.56
C LEU A 974 14.77 -18.51 31.52
N ASP A 975 13.89 -19.46 31.22
CA ASP A 975 12.71 -19.76 32.03
C ASP A 975 13.09 -20.11 33.48
N GLY A 976 12.56 -19.34 34.43
CA GLY A 976 12.80 -19.51 35.86
C GLY A 976 14.23 -19.15 36.34
N THR A 977 15.06 -18.53 35.51
CA THR A 977 16.41 -18.05 35.89
C THR A 977 16.42 -16.55 36.21
N GLU A 978 17.42 -16.10 36.98
CA GLU A 978 17.67 -14.66 37.22
C GLU A 978 18.59 -14.02 36.15
N GLY A 979 18.79 -14.73 35.02
CA GLY A 979 19.75 -14.40 33.97
C GLY A 979 20.97 -15.34 33.92
N LEU A 980 21.63 -15.37 32.76
CA LEU A 980 22.83 -16.16 32.48
C LEU A 980 24.09 -15.53 33.10
N PRO A 981 25.19 -16.29 33.22
CA PRO A 981 26.52 -15.71 33.45
C PRO A 981 26.85 -14.65 32.39
N VAL A 982 27.49 -13.54 32.78
CA VAL A 982 27.82 -12.43 31.88
C VAL A 982 28.66 -12.90 30.71
N GLU A 983 29.61 -13.79 30.97
CA GLU A 983 30.48 -14.38 29.95
C GLU A 983 29.71 -15.31 29.01
N GLU A 984 28.64 -15.95 29.46
CA GLU A 984 27.82 -16.75 28.52
C GLU A 984 26.96 -15.83 27.65
N ALA A 985 26.39 -14.78 28.23
CA ALA A 985 25.54 -13.82 27.52
C ALA A 985 26.30 -13.01 26.45
N VAL A 986 27.51 -12.52 26.76
CA VAL A 986 28.33 -11.78 25.79
C VAL A 986 28.77 -12.69 24.64
N TRP A 987 29.14 -13.94 24.92
CA TRP A 987 29.54 -14.89 23.89
C TRP A 987 28.40 -15.25 22.94
N ILE A 988 27.20 -15.53 23.49
CA ILE A 988 26.00 -15.74 22.66
C ILE A 988 25.73 -14.47 21.81
N GLY A 989 25.84 -13.28 22.38
CA GLY A 989 25.70 -12.01 21.65
C GLY A 989 26.67 -11.87 20.47
N GLN A 990 27.94 -12.23 20.66
CA GLN A 990 28.94 -12.26 19.60
C GLN A 990 28.56 -13.24 18.48
N CYS A 991 28.11 -14.44 18.84
CA CYS A 991 27.66 -15.46 17.88
C CYS A 991 26.46 -14.96 17.04
N LEU A 992 25.49 -14.29 17.67
CA LEU A 992 24.35 -13.69 16.96
C LEU A 992 24.80 -12.58 16.01
N CYS A 993 25.72 -11.71 16.43
CA CYS A 993 26.23 -10.64 15.56
C CYS A 993 26.95 -11.22 14.33
N ARG A 994 27.74 -12.29 14.50
CA ARG A 994 28.41 -12.99 13.39
C ARG A 994 27.41 -13.64 12.42
N ALA A 995 26.33 -14.24 12.93
CA ALA A 995 25.26 -14.79 12.09
C ALA A 995 24.55 -13.70 11.24
N LEU A 996 24.30 -12.53 11.83
CA LEU A 996 23.59 -11.43 11.20
C LEU A 996 24.47 -10.63 10.23
N GLU A 997 25.77 -10.49 10.52
CA GLU A 997 26.72 -9.85 9.61
C GLU A 997 26.72 -10.53 8.24
N VAL A 998 26.70 -11.86 8.21
CA VAL A 998 26.56 -12.64 6.97
C VAL A 998 25.27 -12.27 6.23
N ALA A 999 24.13 -12.26 6.92
CA ALA A 999 22.86 -11.92 6.29
C ALA A 999 22.83 -10.46 5.79
N HIS A 1000 23.36 -9.52 6.58
CA HIS A 1000 23.39 -8.08 6.26
C HIS A 1000 24.32 -7.77 5.07
N GLU A 1001 25.45 -8.46 4.91
CA GLU A 1001 26.33 -8.36 3.73
C GLU A 1001 25.60 -8.66 2.42
N TYR A 1002 24.64 -9.60 2.45
CA TYR A 1002 23.80 -9.93 1.30
C TYR A 1002 22.51 -9.09 1.22
N GLY A 1003 22.41 -8.09 2.08
CA GLY A 1003 21.24 -7.24 2.20
C GLY A 1003 20.01 -8.02 2.63
N ILE A 1004 20.10 -8.89 3.64
CA ILE A 1004 18.96 -9.59 4.24
C ILE A 1004 18.91 -9.25 5.73
N ALA A 1005 17.83 -8.67 6.23
CA ALA A 1005 17.60 -8.50 7.68
C ALA A 1005 16.72 -9.64 8.22
N HIS A 1006 16.91 -10.07 9.47
CA HIS A 1006 16.17 -11.19 10.07
C HIS A 1006 14.79 -10.78 10.61
N LEU A 1007 14.72 -9.64 11.30
CA LEU A 1007 13.50 -8.95 11.77
C LEU A 1007 12.63 -9.70 12.82
N ASP A 1008 13.04 -10.86 13.32
CA ASP A 1008 12.34 -11.62 14.38
C ASP A 1008 13.32 -12.31 15.35
N ILE A 1009 14.40 -11.62 15.73
CA ILE A 1009 15.38 -12.16 16.67
C ILE A 1009 14.76 -12.16 18.08
N LYS A 1010 14.65 -13.35 18.66
CA LYS A 1010 14.07 -13.59 19.98
C LYS A 1010 14.67 -14.87 20.60
N PRO A 1011 14.57 -15.08 21.92
CA PRO A 1011 15.16 -16.26 22.56
C PRO A 1011 14.72 -17.61 21.96
N GLY A 1012 13.45 -17.77 21.57
CA GLY A 1012 12.96 -19.01 20.95
C GLY A 1012 13.54 -19.30 19.56
N ASN A 1013 14.22 -18.34 18.92
CA ASN A 1013 14.88 -18.52 17.62
C ASN A 1013 16.40 -18.77 17.76
N VAL A 1014 16.94 -18.77 18.98
CA VAL A 1014 18.34 -19.09 19.27
C VAL A 1014 18.41 -20.52 19.80
N LEU A 1015 18.81 -21.45 18.94
CA LEU A 1015 18.84 -22.88 19.22
C LEU A 1015 20.24 -23.35 19.56
N PHE A 1016 20.37 -24.39 20.39
CA PHE A 1016 21.66 -24.87 20.85
C PHE A 1016 21.99 -26.29 20.36
N THR A 1017 23.24 -26.51 20.00
CA THR A 1017 23.81 -27.86 19.84
C THR A 1017 24.53 -28.21 21.14
N GLU A 1018 24.14 -29.32 21.77
CA GLU A 1018 24.76 -29.80 22.99
C GLU A 1018 26.24 -30.13 22.73
N THR A 1019 27.14 -29.62 23.57
CA THR A 1019 28.57 -29.92 23.47
C THR A 1019 29.02 -30.87 24.60
N THR A 1020 30.22 -30.70 25.13
CA THR A 1020 30.69 -31.48 26.29
C THR A 1020 30.34 -30.73 27.57
N PRO A 1021 30.10 -31.40 28.73
CA PRO A 1021 29.78 -30.72 30.00
C PRO A 1021 30.82 -29.71 30.50
N SER A 1022 32.04 -29.74 29.96
CA SER A 1022 33.12 -28.78 30.22
C SER A 1022 33.08 -27.55 29.30
N ARG A 1023 32.13 -27.48 28.36
CA ARG A 1023 31.98 -26.44 27.35
C ARG A 1023 30.54 -25.89 27.34
N TRP A 1024 30.38 -24.69 26.81
CA TRP A 1024 29.07 -24.11 26.52
C TRP A 1024 28.50 -24.72 25.27
N ASP A 1025 27.18 -24.81 25.21
CA ASP A 1025 26.49 -25.30 24.01
C ASP A 1025 26.55 -24.25 22.90
N LEU A 1026 26.64 -24.70 21.66
CA LEU A 1026 26.84 -23.81 20.51
C LEU A 1026 25.50 -23.18 20.07
N PRO A 1027 25.33 -21.84 20.15
CA PRO A 1027 24.11 -21.19 19.67
C PRO A 1027 24.14 -21.05 18.14
N LYS A 1028 23.00 -21.33 17.51
CA LYS A 1028 22.74 -21.03 16.10
C LYS A 1028 21.37 -20.34 15.95
N LEU A 1029 21.32 -19.35 15.07
CA LEU A 1029 20.11 -18.57 14.78
C LEU A 1029 19.23 -19.32 13.76
N ALA A 1030 17.94 -19.46 14.07
CA ALA A 1030 16.93 -20.15 13.28
C ALA A 1030 15.73 -19.26 12.95
N ASP A 1031 14.87 -19.74 12.03
CA ASP A 1031 13.57 -19.15 11.70
C ASP A 1031 13.60 -17.74 11.10
N TRP A 1032 14.09 -17.64 9.87
CA TRP A 1032 14.15 -16.42 9.04
C TRP A 1032 12.77 -16.01 8.47
N GLY A 1033 11.72 -16.19 9.27
CA GLY A 1033 10.32 -16.12 8.85
C GLY A 1033 9.77 -14.73 8.51
N LEU A 1034 10.47 -13.67 8.93
CA LEU A 1034 10.20 -12.27 8.59
C LEU A 1034 11.40 -11.64 7.87
N ALA A 1035 12.32 -12.46 7.36
CA ALA A 1035 13.54 -11.96 6.78
C ALA A 1035 13.27 -11.25 5.45
N ARG A 1036 13.81 -10.05 5.30
CA ARG A 1036 13.55 -9.16 4.16
C ARG A 1036 14.84 -8.82 3.46
N LYS A 1037 14.82 -8.84 2.12
CA LYS A 1037 15.89 -8.26 1.32
C LYS A 1037 15.83 -6.74 1.48
N LEU A 1038 16.92 -6.13 1.93
CA LEU A 1038 17.08 -4.69 2.17
C LEU A 1038 16.79 -3.82 0.93
N LEU A 1039 16.70 -4.42 -0.26
CA LEU A 1039 16.36 -3.76 -1.52
C LEU A 1039 14.87 -3.87 -1.91
N ASP A 1040 14.12 -4.79 -1.31
CA ASP A 1040 12.68 -4.94 -1.55
C ASP A 1040 11.91 -4.11 -0.51
N ARG A 1041 10.88 -3.35 -0.91
CA ARG A 1041 10.05 -2.51 0.01
C ARG A 1041 9.21 -3.38 0.98
N ALA A 1042 8.77 -2.79 2.11
CA ALA A 1042 8.20 -3.49 3.27
C ALA A 1042 6.69 -3.61 3.10
N ASP A 1043 6.22 -4.76 2.68
CA ASP A 1043 4.78 -5.04 2.69
C ASP A 1043 4.52 -6.24 3.61
N SER A 1044 3.82 -5.94 4.71
CA SER A 1044 3.34 -6.84 5.78
C SER A 1044 4.36 -7.37 6.81
N MET A 1045 4.12 -7.04 8.09
CA MET A 1045 4.80 -7.62 9.27
C MET A 1045 3.78 -8.18 10.27
N GLU A 1046 2.97 -9.14 9.83
CA GLU A 1046 2.13 -9.91 10.75
C GLU A 1046 2.91 -11.12 11.30
N GLY A 1047 3.13 -11.15 12.63
CA GLY A 1047 3.65 -12.34 13.32
C GLY A 1047 4.91 -12.20 14.18
N PHE A 1048 5.49 -11.00 14.33
CA PHE A 1048 6.73 -10.81 15.11
C PHE A 1048 6.54 -10.94 16.63
N SER A 1049 7.63 -11.25 17.34
CA SER A 1049 7.61 -11.34 18.81
C SER A 1049 7.60 -9.97 19.49
N ARG A 1050 6.41 -9.55 19.93
CA ARG A 1050 6.13 -8.24 20.53
C ARG A 1050 7.05 -7.79 21.67
N HIS A 1051 7.66 -8.71 22.43
CA HIS A 1051 8.50 -8.37 23.60
C HIS A 1051 9.94 -8.00 23.24
N PHE A 1052 10.38 -8.34 22.03
CA PHE A 1052 11.74 -8.12 21.53
C PHE A 1052 11.77 -7.19 20.31
N ALA A 1053 10.60 -6.85 19.77
CA ALA A 1053 10.47 -6.02 18.59
C ALA A 1053 10.93 -4.58 18.81
N ALA A 1054 11.58 -4.02 17.80
CA ALA A 1054 12.07 -2.65 17.80
C ALA A 1054 10.93 -1.64 17.60
N PRO A 1055 11.10 -0.37 18.04
CA PRO A 1055 10.12 0.70 17.85
C PRO A 1055 9.57 0.81 16.42
N GLU A 1056 10.42 0.72 15.41
CA GLU A 1056 10.04 0.77 13.99
C GLU A 1056 9.12 -0.38 13.55
N GLN A 1057 9.15 -1.53 14.21
CA GLN A 1057 8.25 -2.64 13.90
C GLN A 1057 6.83 -2.40 14.44
N PHE A 1058 6.67 -1.43 15.33
CA PHE A 1058 5.37 -0.95 15.79
C PHE A 1058 4.95 0.36 15.13
N ASP A 1059 5.94 1.17 14.71
CA ASP A 1059 5.75 2.52 14.19
C ASP A 1059 6.90 2.92 13.24
N ALA A 1060 6.89 2.35 12.04
CA ALA A 1060 7.89 2.60 11.00
C ALA A 1060 7.91 4.07 10.53
N GLU A 1061 6.80 4.80 10.61
CA GLU A 1061 6.76 6.21 10.20
C GLU A 1061 7.54 7.11 11.17
N THR A 1062 7.50 6.81 12.47
CA THR A 1062 8.23 7.60 13.48
C THR A 1062 9.71 7.20 13.54
N PHE A 1063 10.02 5.90 13.42
CA PHE A 1063 11.36 5.37 13.68
C PHE A 1063 12.11 4.86 12.43
N GLY A 1064 11.52 4.99 11.23
CA GLY A 1064 12.05 4.52 9.95
C GLY A 1064 11.67 3.07 9.62
N GLU A 1065 11.71 2.66 8.35
CA GLU A 1065 11.34 1.30 7.91
C GLU A 1065 12.22 0.21 8.52
N PRO A 1066 11.68 -0.96 8.96
CA PRO A 1066 12.50 -2.07 9.44
C PRO A 1066 13.58 -2.51 8.45
N ASP A 1067 14.81 -2.61 8.94
CA ASP A 1067 16.03 -2.85 8.16
C ASP A 1067 17.10 -3.59 9.01
N ALA A 1068 18.33 -3.65 8.54
CA ALA A 1068 19.44 -4.27 9.29
C ALA A 1068 19.69 -3.64 10.68
N VAL A 1069 19.37 -2.35 10.87
CA VAL A 1069 19.51 -1.64 12.15
C VAL A 1069 18.39 -2.04 13.13
N THR A 1070 17.30 -2.62 12.64
CA THR A 1070 16.26 -3.24 13.47
C THR A 1070 16.78 -4.47 14.19
N ASP A 1071 17.58 -5.31 13.51
CA ASP A 1071 18.19 -6.50 14.12
C ASP A 1071 19.12 -6.13 15.29
N ILE A 1072 19.81 -4.98 15.21
CA ILE A 1072 20.68 -4.45 16.29
C ILE A 1072 19.88 -4.23 17.58
N TYR A 1073 18.67 -3.68 17.49
CA TYR A 1073 17.80 -3.50 18.65
C TYR A 1073 17.37 -4.84 19.23
N GLN A 1074 16.97 -5.79 18.38
CA GLN A 1074 16.50 -7.10 18.81
C GLN A 1074 17.63 -7.90 19.49
N VAL A 1075 18.87 -7.81 19.00
CA VAL A 1075 20.06 -8.37 19.68
C VAL A 1075 20.26 -7.69 21.05
N GLY A 1076 20.11 -6.36 21.13
CA GLY A 1076 20.13 -5.62 22.40
C GLY A 1076 19.06 -6.10 23.39
N ALA A 1077 17.86 -6.39 22.91
CA ALA A 1077 16.76 -6.91 23.72
C ALA A 1077 16.99 -8.35 24.21
N VAL A 1078 17.60 -9.20 23.37
CA VAL A 1078 18.01 -10.55 23.76
C VAL A 1078 19.16 -10.51 24.77
N LEU A 1079 20.17 -9.65 24.57
CA LEU A 1079 21.25 -9.41 25.54
C LEU A 1079 20.69 -8.96 26.90
N TYR A 1080 19.75 -8.02 26.91
CA TYR A 1080 19.06 -7.59 28.12
C TYR A 1080 18.39 -8.76 28.83
N ALA A 1081 17.62 -9.57 28.09
CA ALA A 1081 16.93 -10.73 28.65
C ALA A 1081 17.89 -11.79 29.19
N MET A 1082 19.03 -12.02 28.52
CA MET A 1082 20.06 -12.93 29.02
C MET A 1082 20.69 -12.43 30.32
N LEU A 1083 20.89 -11.13 30.48
CA LEU A 1083 21.46 -10.58 31.71
C LEU A 1083 20.46 -10.55 32.88
N ARG A 1084 19.16 -10.40 32.58
CA ARG A 1084 18.11 -10.09 33.56
C ARG A 1084 17.08 -11.20 33.81
N GLY A 1085 17.05 -12.23 32.99
CA GLY A 1085 16.02 -13.28 33.02
C GLY A 1085 14.65 -12.84 32.49
N GLU A 1086 14.48 -11.56 32.13
CA GLU A 1086 13.22 -11.00 31.63
C GLU A 1086 13.45 -10.00 30.48
N PRO A 1087 12.49 -9.85 29.53
CA PRO A 1087 12.63 -8.91 28.42
C PRO A 1087 12.62 -7.45 28.89
N PRO A 1088 13.19 -6.51 28.10
CA PRO A 1088 13.23 -5.09 28.48
C PRO A 1088 11.83 -4.48 28.66
N VAL A 1089 10.81 -5.05 28.02
CA VAL A 1089 9.40 -4.62 28.15
C VAL A 1089 8.46 -5.82 28.28
N SER A 1090 7.71 -5.87 29.38
CA SER A 1090 6.68 -6.89 29.68
C SER A 1090 5.24 -6.32 29.68
N GLY A 1091 4.24 -7.14 29.34
CA GLY A 1091 2.81 -6.76 29.37
C GLY A 1091 1.98 -7.18 28.14
N GLY A 1092 0.70 -6.79 28.08
CA GLY A 1092 -0.16 -7.05 26.91
C GLY A 1092 0.19 -6.19 25.67
N ARG A 1093 -0.33 -6.54 24.49
CA ARG A 1093 0.01 -5.91 23.17
C ARG A 1093 -0.01 -4.38 23.21
N LEU A 1094 -1.06 -3.79 23.78
CA LEU A 1094 -1.21 -2.33 23.87
C LEU A 1094 -0.26 -1.70 24.89
N ALA A 1095 0.11 -2.41 25.96
CA ALA A 1095 1.01 -1.93 26.99
C ALA A 1095 2.47 -1.94 26.51
N VAL A 1096 2.87 -3.00 25.80
CA VAL A 1096 4.20 -3.11 25.19
C VAL A 1096 4.38 -2.07 24.09
N ARG A 1097 3.40 -1.91 23.19
CA ARG A 1097 3.42 -0.84 22.17
C ARG A 1097 3.52 0.56 22.82
N LYS A 1098 2.75 0.82 23.87
CA LYS A 1098 2.79 2.12 24.56
C LYS A 1098 4.16 2.42 25.16
N ARG A 1099 4.80 1.44 25.83
CA ARG A 1099 6.12 1.64 26.45
C ARG A 1099 7.25 1.80 25.43
N ILE A 1100 7.20 1.03 24.34
CA ILE A 1100 8.23 1.08 23.28
C ILE A 1100 8.09 2.36 22.44
N VAL A 1101 6.86 2.82 22.15
CA VAL A 1101 6.61 3.96 21.25
C VAL A 1101 6.58 5.31 21.98
N ARG A 1102 6.21 5.39 23.27
CA ARG A 1102 6.08 6.66 24.02
C ARG A 1102 7.35 7.12 24.74
N ASP A 1103 8.45 6.36 24.65
CA ASP A 1103 9.72 6.68 25.30
C ASP A 1103 9.56 6.87 26.82
N ASP A 1104 8.96 5.88 27.51
CA ASP A 1104 8.73 5.87 28.97
C ASP A 1104 10.04 5.84 29.81
N GLY A 1105 11.18 6.17 29.21
CA GLY A 1105 12.54 6.06 29.75
C GLY A 1105 13.23 4.74 29.35
N PRO A 1106 14.58 4.70 29.30
CA PRO A 1106 15.31 3.47 28.99
C PRO A 1106 15.04 2.39 30.05
N PRO A 1107 15.07 1.10 29.69
CA PRO A 1107 14.93 0.03 30.66
C PRO A 1107 16.01 0.13 31.75
N PRO A 1108 15.74 -0.34 32.98
CA PRO A 1108 16.73 -0.32 34.06
C PRO A 1108 18.04 -0.96 33.61
N ALA A 1109 19.17 -0.28 33.83
CA ALA A 1109 20.48 -0.80 33.48
C ALA A 1109 20.69 -2.19 34.09
N PRO A 1110 21.18 -3.18 33.34
CA PRO A 1110 21.34 -4.52 33.89
C PRO A 1110 22.14 -4.58 35.20
N SER A 1111 23.18 -3.73 35.35
CA SER A 1111 23.95 -3.60 36.61
C SER A 1111 23.16 -3.12 37.82
N ALA A 1112 21.96 -2.55 37.65
CA ALA A 1112 21.15 -2.02 38.75
C ALA A 1112 20.74 -3.10 39.77
N ASP A 1113 20.61 -4.36 39.33
CA ASP A 1113 20.29 -5.49 40.22
C ASP A 1113 21.30 -6.64 40.10
N ARG A 1114 22.41 -6.46 39.37
CA ARG A 1114 23.49 -7.43 39.19
C ARG A 1114 24.88 -6.78 39.20
N ASP A 1115 25.54 -6.86 40.36
CA ASP A 1115 26.87 -6.26 40.60
C ASP A 1115 28.00 -6.84 39.72
N ASP A 1116 27.78 -8.01 39.09
CA ASP A 1116 28.72 -8.68 38.19
C ASP A 1116 28.68 -8.14 36.75
N VAL A 1117 27.68 -7.34 36.38
CA VAL A 1117 27.59 -6.71 35.06
C VAL A 1117 28.49 -5.47 35.00
N PRO A 1118 29.46 -5.40 34.08
CA PRO A 1118 30.34 -4.24 33.95
C PRO A 1118 29.57 -3.02 33.36
N PRO A 1119 29.86 -1.78 33.83
CA PRO A 1119 29.20 -0.57 33.32
C PRO A 1119 29.32 -0.38 31.80
N GLU A 1120 30.41 -0.86 31.21
CA GLU A 1120 30.62 -0.80 29.77
C GLU A 1120 29.61 -1.70 29.00
N LEU A 1121 29.16 -2.81 29.59
CA LEU A 1121 28.12 -3.66 28.99
C LEU A 1121 26.72 -3.03 29.10
N ASP A 1122 26.43 -2.31 30.18
CA ASP A 1122 25.20 -1.50 30.26
C ASP A 1122 25.16 -0.46 29.12
N GLU A 1123 26.31 0.15 28.80
CA GLU A 1123 26.38 1.13 27.72
C GLU A 1123 26.11 0.49 26.35
N ILE A 1124 26.67 -0.68 26.09
CA ILE A 1124 26.41 -1.43 24.84
C ILE A 1124 24.92 -1.78 24.72
N VAL A 1125 24.33 -2.37 25.77
CA VAL A 1125 22.92 -2.76 25.78
C VAL A 1125 22.00 -1.55 25.61
N ARG A 1126 22.29 -0.44 26.31
CA ARG A 1126 21.54 0.81 26.17
C ARG A 1126 21.64 1.41 24.77
N THR A 1127 22.83 1.33 24.14
CA THR A 1127 23.05 1.85 22.79
C THR A 1127 22.29 1.01 21.76
N ALA A 1128 22.33 -0.32 21.87
CA ALA A 1128 21.54 -1.21 21.02
C ALA A 1128 20.03 -0.99 21.18
N LEU A 1129 19.56 -0.78 22.42
CA LEU A 1129 18.15 -0.55 22.76
C LEU A 1129 17.67 0.90 22.57
N ALA A 1130 18.45 1.77 21.94
CA ALA A 1130 18.03 3.15 21.71
C ALA A 1130 16.76 3.21 20.86
N THR A 1131 15.80 4.06 21.25
CA THR A 1131 14.50 4.14 20.58
C THR A 1131 14.66 4.59 19.11
N ALA A 1132 15.48 5.61 18.85
CA ALA A 1132 15.76 6.08 17.50
C ALA A 1132 16.93 5.31 16.86
N LYS A 1133 16.78 4.92 15.59
CA LYS A 1133 17.81 4.18 14.82
C LYS A 1133 19.17 4.88 14.77
N ARG A 1134 19.18 6.20 14.56
CA ARG A 1134 20.40 7.03 14.57
C ARG A 1134 21.18 6.97 15.88
N ASP A 1135 20.52 6.57 16.96
CA ASP A 1135 21.11 6.48 18.29
C ASP A 1135 21.69 5.08 18.59
N ARG A 1136 21.41 4.09 17.71
CA ARG A 1136 21.98 2.74 17.73
C ARG A 1136 23.32 2.68 17.01
N TYR A 1137 23.89 1.48 16.95
CA TYR A 1137 25.04 1.17 16.11
C TYR A 1137 24.67 1.29 14.62
N GLU A 1138 25.59 1.84 13.83
CA GLU A 1138 25.40 2.00 12.38
C GLU A 1138 25.37 0.65 11.63
N SER A 1139 26.06 -0.35 12.17
CA SER A 1139 26.07 -1.71 11.62
C SER A 1139 26.22 -2.74 12.75
N ILE A 1140 25.77 -3.97 12.50
CA ILE A 1140 25.90 -5.07 13.45
C ILE A 1140 27.37 -5.39 13.78
N ARG A 1141 28.29 -5.09 12.85
CA ARG A 1141 29.74 -5.19 13.04
C ARG A 1141 30.24 -4.31 14.17
N TYR A 1142 29.75 -3.07 14.30
CA TYR A 1142 30.16 -2.19 15.39
C TYR A 1142 29.65 -2.65 16.75
N LEU A 1143 28.45 -3.25 16.81
CA LEU A 1143 27.96 -3.90 18.03
C LEU A 1143 28.86 -5.10 18.40
N ARG A 1144 29.24 -5.93 17.41
CA ARG A 1144 30.18 -7.04 17.60
C ARG A 1144 31.53 -6.56 18.13
N ASP A 1145 32.11 -5.55 17.48
CA ASP A 1145 33.42 -5.01 17.84
C ASP A 1145 33.44 -4.45 19.27
N ASP A 1146 32.35 -3.81 19.72
CA ASP A 1146 32.21 -3.34 21.11
C ASP A 1146 32.08 -4.51 22.10
N LEU A 1147 31.32 -5.57 21.75
CA LEU A 1147 31.24 -6.80 22.56
C LEU A 1147 32.59 -7.54 22.59
N GLU A 1148 33.35 -7.52 21.50
CA GLU A 1148 34.70 -8.10 21.40
C GLU A 1148 35.76 -7.25 22.10
N ALA A 1149 35.56 -5.93 22.17
CA ALA A 1149 36.40 -5.02 22.93
C ALA A 1149 36.20 -5.19 24.44
N LEU A 1150 34.98 -5.48 24.90
CA LEU A 1150 34.73 -5.96 26.26
C LEU A 1150 35.40 -7.31 26.50
N TRP A 1151 35.37 -8.17 25.48
CA TRP A 1151 35.92 -9.51 25.60
C TRP A 1151 36.21 -10.17 24.25
N LYS A 1152 37.50 -10.42 23.96
CA LYS A 1152 37.92 -11.10 22.73
C LYS A 1152 37.61 -12.60 22.75
N SER A 1153 36.93 -13.07 21.70
CA SER A 1153 36.69 -14.50 21.49
C SER A 1153 38.02 -15.26 21.32
N PRO A 1154 38.13 -16.53 21.76
CA PRO A 1154 39.32 -17.36 21.54
C PRO A 1154 39.72 -17.50 20.06
N ASP A 1155 38.77 -17.41 19.13
CA ASP A 1155 39.00 -17.61 17.69
C ASP A 1155 39.87 -16.51 17.04
N ASP A 1156 39.94 -15.32 17.64
CA ASP A 1156 40.70 -14.18 17.09
C ASP A 1156 42.21 -14.20 17.43
N THR A 1157 42.71 -15.31 17.99
CA THR A 1157 44.14 -15.49 18.33
C THR A 1157 44.92 -16.43 17.41
N VAL A 1158 44.39 -16.79 16.23
CA VAL A 1158 45.06 -17.66 15.25
C VAL A 1158 45.49 -16.92 13.99
#